data_AF-A0A438NEA9-F1
#
_entry.id   AF-A0A438NEA9-F1
#
_cell.length_a   1.000
_cell.length_b   1.000
_cell.length_c   1.000
_cell.angle_alpha   90.00
_cell.angle_beta   90.00
_cell.angle_gamma   90.00
#
_symmetry.space_group_name_H-M   'P 1'
#
loop_
_entity.id
_entity.type
_entity.pdbx_description
1 polymer ?
#
loop_
_entity_poly.entity_id
_entity_poly.type
_entity_poly.pdbx_seq_one_letter_code
_entity_poly.pdbx_strand_id
1 'polypeptide(L)'
;MSTIIIGGGIIGLSTAYFLSLSRPVTSSSQIHIIDSSAELLASASGFAGGFLALDWFSPPEAELGALSFRLHRQLAEKHGGQRRWGYAGSHVYSLSVDDTGVKAKGKKANSADWLLEGTSRANVARTDSKHDDVQGSVTQGEPINPDGSPVVFTPQRGGSLETIAGPEECAQIEPRELCEFLLEECEKRNVKVHLSTKAVECLVDKDGQLNGLKIESQGARSELECDTIVLAAGAWTPRVFKTLFPDSTIRVPIDPLAGHSIVVRSPRYTTPFIDPYKRKIGGDDNWLCYSIYAAPGKHWDFATEAYARVARNGQAEIWLGGLNDAELPLPELATDVKAMIDRQSVNTVRKTIVQLTGLASEASDLHQDDLETVREASLATAPAVRIVEVGPRDGLQNIKKSVPLPVKLELIERLSRAGVKIMEPTSIVSPKAIPQLQDSQELLSTKSIKDLIAQEGTKYPVLIPNLKGLQIAKKLGVKEITVFVSATEGFSRANINCTVEEGLKRAEEVTKDAVQSGMTVRGAVSCIFSDPYEGPTDPSAVQRAVQRLISAGCYEVLLGDTVGVGCPDDVRNLMKVLLDSGIRVDQLAGHFHDTYGQAVANAWAAYECGVRTFDSSVAGLGGCPFAPGAKGNVSTEDLVYSFHKAGIETGIDLAKLSETGQWISSVLQGPNNSRAGQAIARGAAASSSSTKEEVSSTKLKWELIDQPEGLDILRSGANVKVVLRRPRNGNALTTEMVSQLQRYIKQISTDPTISRIVLTAEGKFFCTGMDLSGNSKIDKPGAEGPTQHDMFTELFQTISDAPQVTIAAINGPLYAGGIGLAFACDIRIAVETATLTVSEVKLGLCPSIISQYLLREWGLAFAREAMLSARPITMTELKSIGSVHVLAKNAADLDNQLDAYLVSLRKAAPGASAFVKKLVNAAWQNPGGVEQKKTIKHVFETMMLPGTESEIGLGAWRNGKKSIDWDTLRETQSKPKL
;
A
#
# COMPACT_ATOMS: atom_id res chain seq x y z
N MET A 1 -45.34 0.45 15.43
CA MET A 1 -44.04 0.14 16.04
C MET A 1 -43.05 -0.16 14.95
N SER A 2 -41.81 0.31 15.08
CA SER A 2 -40.84 0.35 13.97
C SER A 2 -39.93 -0.86 13.93
N THR A 3 -39.44 -1.20 12.74
CA THR A 3 -38.45 -2.27 12.54
C THR A 3 -37.10 -1.64 12.23
N ILE A 4 -36.05 -2.05 12.95
CA ILE A 4 -34.68 -1.61 12.72
C ILE A 4 -33.87 -2.73 12.09
N ILE A 5 -33.24 -2.46 10.96
CA ILE A 5 -32.33 -3.35 10.23
C ILE A 5 -30.91 -2.81 10.44
N ILE A 6 -30.01 -3.64 10.95
CA ILE A 6 -28.61 -3.25 11.19
C ILE A 6 -27.73 -3.89 10.12
N GLY A 7 -27.01 -3.06 9.37
CA GLY A 7 -26.22 -3.38 8.19
C GLY A 7 -26.95 -3.04 6.89
N GLY A 8 -26.45 -2.05 6.15
CA GLY A 8 -27.04 -1.50 4.92
C GLY A 8 -26.48 -2.05 3.61
N GLY A 9 -25.83 -3.23 3.64
CA GLY A 9 -25.40 -3.96 2.44
C GLY A 9 -26.55 -4.62 1.68
N ILE A 10 -26.23 -5.43 0.66
CA ILE A 10 -27.21 -6.08 -0.22
C ILE A 10 -28.30 -6.87 0.53
N ILE A 11 -27.92 -7.56 1.63
CA ILE A 11 -28.84 -8.34 2.46
C ILE A 11 -29.81 -7.41 3.21
N GLY A 12 -29.29 -6.35 3.84
CA GLY A 12 -30.10 -5.39 4.58
C GLY A 12 -31.06 -4.62 3.68
N LEU A 13 -30.59 -4.17 2.52
CA LEU A 13 -31.40 -3.48 1.52
C LEU A 13 -32.48 -4.39 0.93
N SER A 14 -32.15 -5.63 0.60
CA SER A 14 -33.13 -6.62 0.12
C SER A 14 -34.20 -6.88 1.18
N THR A 15 -33.79 -7.04 2.44
CA THR A 15 -34.70 -7.24 3.57
C THR A 15 -35.64 -6.05 3.73
N ALA A 16 -35.10 -4.83 3.73
CA ALA A 16 -35.90 -3.61 3.82
C ALA A 16 -36.90 -3.48 2.68
N TYR A 17 -36.46 -3.77 1.45
CA TYR A 17 -37.30 -3.74 0.25
C TYR A 17 -38.50 -4.70 0.40
N PHE A 18 -38.26 -5.98 0.67
CA PHE A 18 -39.36 -6.95 0.78
C PHE A 18 -40.29 -6.69 1.98
N LEU A 19 -39.75 -6.28 3.13
CA LEU A 19 -40.58 -5.87 4.27
C LEU A 19 -41.45 -4.66 3.92
N SER A 20 -40.91 -3.69 3.17
CA SER A 20 -41.66 -2.50 2.74
C SER A 20 -42.79 -2.82 1.76
N LEU A 21 -42.70 -3.89 0.94
CA LEU A 21 -43.78 -4.30 0.04
C LEU A 21 -45.05 -4.72 0.77
N SER A 22 -44.91 -5.25 1.98
CA SER A 22 -46.03 -5.71 2.81
C SER A 22 -46.69 -4.60 3.63
N ARG A 23 -46.15 -3.37 3.60
CA ARG A 23 -46.61 -2.24 4.42
C ARG A 23 -47.19 -1.11 3.57
N PRO A 24 -48.38 -0.57 3.92
CA PRO A 24 -48.88 0.65 3.30
C PRO A 24 -47.94 1.83 3.55
N VAL A 25 -47.71 2.68 2.55
CA VAL A 25 -46.89 3.90 2.65
C VAL A 25 -47.42 4.87 3.73
N THR A 26 -48.72 4.77 4.06
CA THR A 26 -49.42 5.55 5.08
C THR A 26 -49.29 4.98 6.50
N SER A 27 -48.53 3.89 6.70
CA SER A 27 -48.34 3.27 8.01
C SER A 27 -47.55 4.18 8.95
N SER A 28 -47.96 4.26 10.22
CA SER A 28 -47.22 4.96 11.27
C SER A 28 -45.95 4.22 11.73
N SER A 29 -45.81 2.94 11.34
CA SER A 29 -44.67 2.08 11.64
C SER A 29 -43.55 2.27 10.61
N GLN A 30 -42.36 2.74 11.03
CA GLN A 30 -41.24 3.01 10.14
C GLN A 30 -40.27 1.82 10.04
N ILE A 31 -39.57 1.70 8.91
CA ILE A 31 -38.41 0.81 8.76
C ILE A 31 -37.16 1.68 8.76
N HIS A 32 -36.18 1.32 9.58
CA HIS A 32 -34.91 2.02 9.70
C HIS A 32 -33.79 1.08 9.27
N ILE A 33 -32.86 1.56 8.46
CA ILE A 33 -31.57 0.90 8.19
C ILE A 33 -30.51 1.67 8.95
N ILE A 34 -29.70 0.98 9.75
CA ILE A 34 -28.57 1.55 10.48
C ILE A 34 -27.28 0.97 9.91
N ASP A 35 -26.36 1.85 9.53
CA ASP A 35 -25.02 1.45 9.12
C ASP A 35 -23.96 2.34 9.76
N SER A 36 -22.90 1.72 10.26
CA SER A 36 -21.77 2.40 10.89
C SER A 36 -20.90 3.17 9.90
N SER A 37 -20.95 2.80 8.62
CA SER A 37 -20.20 3.48 7.56
C SER A 37 -20.86 4.79 7.14
N ALA A 38 -20.03 5.76 6.75
CA ALA A 38 -20.49 7.06 6.27
C ALA A 38 -21.11 7.00 4.86
N GLU A 39 -20.81 5.94 4.11
CA GLU A 39 -21.31 5.67 2.77
C GLU A 39 -21.73 4.19 2.69
N LEU A 40 -22.88 3.91 2.08
CA LEU A 40 -23.24 2.53 1.73
C LEU A 40 -22.48 2.09 0.48
N LEU A 41 -22.42 0.78 0.26
CA LEU A 41 -21.94 0.20 -1.01
C LEU A 41 -20.44 0.40 -1.28
N ALA A 42 -19.67 0.92 -0.32
CA ALA A 42 -18.21 1.06 -0.42
C ALA A 42 -17.53 -0.27 -0.81
N SER A 43 -18.00 -1.39 -0.25
CA SER A 43 -17.53 -2.75 -0.57
C SER A 43 -18.26 -3.41 -1.75
N ALA A 44 -19.37 -2.83 -2.24
CA ALA A 44 -20.08 -3.31 -3.44
C ALA A 44 -19.56 -2.65 -4.74
N SER A 45 -18.74 -1.60 -4.63
CA SER A 45 -18.28 -0.72 -5.72
C SER A 45 -17.24 -1.33 -6.66
N GLY A 46 -17.53 -2.51 -7.22
CA GLY A 46 -16.63 -3.24 -8.13
C GLY A 46 -15.69 -4.24 -7.44
N PHE A 47 -15.82 -4.44 -6.12
CA PHE A 47 -15.10 -5.47 -5.36
C PHE A 47 -15.87 -6.79 -5.22
N ALA A 48 -17.10 -6.84 -5.75
CA ALA A 48 -17.96 -8.01 -5.68
C ALA A 48 -18.31 -8.53 -7.08
N GLY A 49 -18.20 -9.85 -7.27
CA GLY A 49 -18.37 -10.48 -8.57
C GLY A 49 -19.81 -10.58 -9.07
N GLY A 50 -20.80 -10.73 -8.16
CA GLY A 50 -22.21 -10.71 -8.51
C GLY A 50 -22.72 -11.97 -9.23
N PHE A 51 -22.30 -13.15 -8.78
CA PHE A 51 -22.71 -14.44 -9.34
C PHE A 51 -23.93 -15.04 -8.61
N LEU A 52 -24.88 -15.55 -9.37
CA LEU A 52 -26.10 -16.22 -8.91
C LEU A 52 -26.14 -17.64 -9.49
N ALA A 53 -26.46 -18.62 -8.65
CA ALA A 53 -26.65 -20.00 -9.05
C ALA A 53 -27.99 -20.52 -8.53
N LEU A 54 -28.62 -21.43 -9.28
CA LEU A 54 -29.87 -22.07 -8.91
C LEU A 54 -29.67 -23.16 -7.85
N ASP A 55 -28.63 -23.99 -8.00
CA ASP A 55 -28.48 -25.25 -7.27
C ASP A 55 -27.08 -25.53 -6.71
N TRP A 56 -26.17 -24.54 -6.73
CA TRP A 56 -24.82 -24.64 -6.13
C TRP A 56 -24.85 -24.43 -4.61
N PHE A 57 -25.64 -25.23 -3.93
CA PHE A 57 -25.87 -25.16 -2.48
C PHE A 57 -25.89 -26.55 -1.86
N SER A 58 -25.55 -26.60 -0.57
CA SER A 58 -25.69 -27.83 0.20
C SER A 58 -27.16 -28.29 0.25
N PRO A 59 -27.46 -29.58 0.42
CA PRO A 59 -28.86 -30.06 0.46
C PRO A 59 -29.79 -29.30 1.43
N PRO A 60 -29.35 -28.88 2.64
CA PRO A 60 -30.17 -28.07 3.53
C PRO A 60 -30.54 -26.67 3.01
N GLU A 61 -29.74 -26.10 2.09
CA GLU A 61 -29.87 -24.73 1.60
C GLU A 61 -30.43 -24.66 0.17
N ALA A 62 -30.50 -25.80 -0.53
CA ALA A 62 -30.85 -25.88 -1.94
C ALA A 62 -32.19 -25.22 -2.29
N GLU A 63 -33.24 -25.42 -1.50
CA GLU A 63 -34.55 -24.80 -1.76
C GLU A 63 -34.52 -23.27 -1.60
N LEU A 64 -33.76 -22.77 -0.61
CA LEU A 64 -33.58 -21.33 -0.38
C LEU A 64 -32.74 -20.69 -1.49
N GLY A 65 -31.68 -21.37 -1.93
CA GLY A 65 -30.88 -20.96 -3.07
C GLY A 65 -31.71 -20.84 -4.35
N ALA A 66 -32.49 -21.87 -4.66
CA ALA A 66 -33.37 -21.89 -5.83
C ALA A 66 -34.48 -20.82 -5.76
N LEU A 67 -35.02 -20.55 -4.56
CA LEU A 67 -35.95 -19.45 -4.34
C LEU A 67 -35.27 -18.10 -4.60
N SER A 68 -34.08 -17.86 -4.04
CA SER A 68 -33.31 -16.63 -4.23
C SER A 68 -33.03 -16.36 -5.71
N PHE A 69 -32.58 -17.37 -6.46
CA PHE A 69 -32.33 -17.25 -7.90
C PHE A 69 -33.59 -16.83 -8.67
N ARG A 70 -34.73 -17.49 -8.42
CA ARG A 70 -36.01 -17.16 -9.05
C ARG A 70 -36.49 -15.75 -8.71
N LEU A 71 -36.31 -15.31 -7.45
CA LEU A 71 -36.69 -13.96 -7.03
C LEU A 71 -35.84 -12.87 -7.70
N HIS A 72 -34.54 -13.09 -7.88
CA HIS A 72 -33.68 -12.16 -8.64
C HIS A 72 -34.14 -12.06 -10.11
N ARG A 73 -34.45 -13.20 -10.75
CA ARG A 73 -35.01 -13.25 -12.11
C ARG A 73 -36.31 -12.46 -12.22
N GLN A 74 -37.28 -12.73 -11.34
CA GLN A 74 -38.57 -12.03 -11.31
C GLN A 74 -38.42 -10.53 -11.07
N LEU A 75 -37.51 -10.13 -10.16
CA LEU A 75 -37.22 -8.72 -9.90
C LEU A 75 -36.65 -8.03 -11.14
N ALA A 76 -35.75 -8.69 -11.85
CA ALA A 76 -35.18 -8.19 -13.09
C ALA A 76 -36.24 -8.07 -14.19
N GLU A 77 -37.04 -9.09 -14.43
CA GLU A 77 -38.14 -9.07 -15.41
C GLU A 77 -39.13 -7.95 -15.12
N LYS A 78 -39.50 -7.77 -13.85
CA LYS A 78 -40.47 -6.74 -13.42
C LYS A 78 -39.95 -5.31 -13.57
N HIS A 79 -38.68 -5.07 -13.32
CA HIS A 79 -38.12 -3.71 -13.23
C HIS A 79 -37.09 -3.38 -14.34
N GLY A 80 -36.96 -4.24 -15.34
CA GLY A 80 -35.97 -4.09 -16.41
C GLY A 80 -34.52 -4.22 -15.90
N GLY A 81 -34.29 -5.14 -14.97
CA GLY A 81 -33.01 -5.36 -14.28
C GLY A 81 -31.85 -5.69 -15.21
N GLN A 82 -32.13 -6.26 -16.38
CA GLN A 82 -31.14 -6.45 -17.45
C GLN A 82 -30.47 -5.12 -17.80
N ARG A 83 -31.24 -4.03 -17.90
CA ARG A 83 -30.71 -2.69 -18.21
C ARG A 83 -30.23 -1.93 -16.98
N ARG A 84 -30.81 -2.20 -15.81
CA ARG A 84 -30.60 -1.36 -14.62
C ARG A 84 -29.44 -1.81 -13.76
N TRP A 85 -29.19 -3.12 -13.67
CA TRP A 85 -28.12 -3.71 -12.86
C TRP A 85 -27.47 -4.92 -13.55
N GLY A 86 -27.59 -5.02 -14.88
CA GLY A 86 -26.88 -6.01 -15.68
C GLY A 86 -27.30 -7.47 -15.45
N TYR A 87 -28.53 -7.75 -15.00
CA TYR A 87 -28.99 -9.13 -14.85
C TYR A 87 -28.94 -9.90 -16.18
N ALA A 88 -28.18 -10.98 -16.22
CA ALA A 88 -27.95 -11.76 -17.44
C ALA A 88 -27.66 -13.23 -17.10
N GLY A 89 -28.13 -14.17 -17.93
CA GLY A 89 -27.80 -15.58 -17.79
C GLY A 89 -26.32 -15.81 -18.11
N SER A 90 -25.69 -16.77 -17.44
CA SER A 90 -24.25 -17.03 -17.58
C SER A 90 -23.97 -18.44 -18.08
N HIS A 91 -23.15 -18.55 -19.13
CA HIS A 91 -22.41 -19.78 -19.38
C HIS A 91 -21.26 -19.89 -18.38
N VAL A 92 -21.07 -21.07 -17.80
CA VAL A 92 -20.08 -21.27 -16.75
C VAL A 92 -19.13 -22.38 -17.16
N TYR A 93 -17.83 -22.09 -17.08
CA TYR A 93 -16.77 -22.99 -17.45
C TYR A 93 -15.87 -23.32 -16.26
N SER A 94 -15.38 -24.55 -16.21
CA SER A 94 -14.27 -24.97 -15.38
C SER A 94 -13.01 -25.08 -16.23
N LEU A 95 -11.92 -24.45 -15.79
CA LEU A 95 -10.62 -24.49 -16.45
C LEU A 95 -9.61 -25.25 -15.59
N SER A 96 -8.99 -26.26 -16.19
CA SER A 96 -7.81 -26.96 -15.64
C SER A 96 -6.64 -26.82 -16.60
N VAL A 97 -5.44 -26.55 -16.08
CA VAL A 97 -4.20 -26.48 -16.85
C VAL A 97 -3.26 -27.58 -16.35
N ASP A 98 -2.99 -28.60 -17.16
CA ASP A 98 -2.14 -29.73 -16.79
C ASP A 98 -0.66 -29.29 -16.69
N ASP A 99 0.04 -29.65 -15.60
CA ASP A 99 1.49 -29.36 -15.48
C ASP A 99 2.36 -30.56 -15.10
N THR A 100 1.81 -31.69 -14.68
CA THR A 100 2.59 -32.93 -14.46
C THR A 100 1.64 -34.12 -14.51
N GLY A 101 2.12 -35.33 -14.83
CA GLY A 101 1.36 -36.59 -14.68
C GLY A 101 0.93 -36.92 -13.23
N VAL A 102 0.81 -35.92 -12.36
CA VAL A 102 0.11 -35.98 -11.08
C VAL A 102 -1.30 -35.46 -11.35
N LYS A 103 -2.28 -36.37 -11.42
CA LYS A 103 -3.69 -35.98 -11.20
C LYS A 103 -3.69 -35.13 -9.94
N ALA A 104 -4.06 -33.86 -10.04
CA ALA A 104 -4.40 -33.09 -8.86
C ALA A 104 -5.42 -33.95 -8.11
N LYS A 105 -5.02 -34.49 -6.95
CA LYS A 105 -6.00 -35.01 -6.00
C LYS A 105 -6.71 -33.76 -5.49
N GLY A 106 -7.63 -33.22 -6.30
CA GLY A 106 -8.70 -32.42 -5.78
C GLY A 106 -9.32 -33.29 -4.70
N LYS A 107 -9.13 -32.91 -3.43
CA LYS A 107 -10.00 -33.45 -2.39
C LYS A 107 -11.41 -33.19 -2.90
N LYS A 108 -12.21 -34.25 -3.08
CA LYS A 108 -13.64 -34.07 -3.28
C LYS A 108 -14.12 -33.34 -2.03
N ALA A 109 -14.41 -32.05 -2.17
CA ALA A 109 -15.02 -31.29 -1.12
C ALA A 109 -16.44 -31.86 -0.96
N ASN A 110 -16.68 -32.54 0.16
CA ASN A 110 -18.03 -32.93 0.58
C ASN A 110 -18.66 -31.84 1.48
N SER A 111 -18.00 -30.70 1.64
CA SER A 111 -18.38 -29.65 2.59
C SER A 111 -18.77 -28.36 1.85
N ALA A 112 -19.64 -27.57 2.48
CA ALA A 112 -20.05 -26.25 2.00
C ALA A 112 -18.93 -25.18 2.11
N ASP A 113 -17.79 -25.54 2.69
CA ASP A 113 -16.72 -24.61 3.07
C ASP A 113 -15.52 -24.70 2.13
N TRP A 114 -15.82 -24.57 0.83
CA TRP A 114 -14.84 -24.64 -0.25
C TRP A 114 -13.71 -23.63 -0.10
N LEU A 115 -13.98 -22.50 0.56
CA LEU A 115 -13.05 -21.40 0.76
C LEU A 115 -12.01 -21.71 1.85
N LEU A 116 -12.39 -22.29 2.99
CA LEU A 116 -11.43 -22.76 4.00
C LEU A 116 -10.63 -23.99 3.53
N GLU A 117 -11.18 -24.78 2.62
CA GLU A 117 -10.49 -25.93 2.02
C GLU A 117 -9.55 -25.56 0.87
N GLY A 118 -9.53 -24.28 0.45
CA GLY A 118 -8.72 -23.79 -0.67
C GLY A 118 -9.13 -24.41 -2.01
N THR A 119 -10.40 -24.77 -2.14
CA THR A 119 -10.97 -25.42 -3.33
C THR A 119 -11.88 -24.47 -4.10
N SER A 120 -12.35 -24.87 -5.29
CA SER A 120 -13.24 -24.03 -6.10
C SER A 120 -14.70 -24.20 -5.67
N ARG A 121 -15.45 -23.10 -5.65
CA ARG A 121 -16.92 -23.10 -5.49
C ARG A 121 -17.61 -24.00 -6.53
N ALA A 122 -17.03 -24.14 -7.72
CA ALA A 122 -17.52 -25.04 -8.76
C ALA A 122 -17.61 -26.51 -8.31
N ASN A 123 -16.86 -26.93 -7.29
CA ASN A 123 -16.92 -28.30 -6.75
C ASN A 123 -18.24 -28.60 -6.02
N VAL A 124 -19.00 -27.56 -5.64
CA VAL A 124 -20.32 -27.68 -5.00
C VAL A 124 -21.43 -27.83 -6.06
N ALA A 125 -21.14 -27.59 -7.34
CA ALA A 125 -22.07 -27.87 -8.43
C ALA A 125 -22.39 -29.39 -8.43
N ARG A 126 -23.68 -29.73 -8.49
CA ARG A 126 -24.12 -31.13 -8.49
C ARG A 126 -23.61 -31.84 -9.74
N THR A 127 -23.00 -33.00 -9.56
CA THR A 127 -22.53 -33.90 -10.64
C THR A 127 -23.64 -34.73 -11.29
N ASP A 128 -24.90 -34.52 -10.89
CA ASP A 128 -26.06 -35.31 -11.35
C ASP A 128 -26.87 -34.65 -12.48
N SER A 129 -26.49 -33.44 -12.93
CA SER A 129 -27.00 -32.94 -14.22
C SER A 129 -26.39 -33.82 -15.31
N LYS A 130 -27.23 -34.68 -15.90
CA LYS A 130 -26.93 -35.34 -17.16
C LYS A 130 -26.72 -34.26 -18.22
N HIS A 131 -25.52 -33.71 -18.30
CA HIS A 131 -25.07 -33.00 -19.48
C HIS A 131 -24.76 -34.08 -20.52
N ASP A 132 -25.82 -34.65 -21.09
CA ASP A 132 -25.73 -35.39 -22.33
C ASP A 132 -25.02 -34.46 -23.32
N ASP A 133 -23.81 -34.84 -23.72
CA ASP A 133 -23.02 -34.28 -24.82
C ASP A 133 -23.60 -33.00 -25.45
N VAL A 134 -23.53 -31.85 -24.76
CA VAL A 134 -23.70 -30.55 -25.42
C VAL A 134 -22.36 -30.22 -26.07
N GLN A 135 -21.98 -31.06 -27.02
CA GLN A 135 -20.98 -30.74 -28.02
C GLN A 135 -21.58 -29.63 -28.88
N GLY A 136 -21.34 -28.38 -28.47
CA GLY A 136 -21.67 -27.18 -29.23
C GLY A 136 -23.07 -26.63 -28.98
N SER A 137 -23.15 -25.56 -28.20
CA SER A 137 -24.12 -24.48 -28.42
C SER A 137 -23.78 -23.28 -27.51
N VAL A 138 -22.63 -22.63 -27.75
CA VAL A 138 -22.65 -21.17 -27.74
C VAL A 138 -23.42 -20.81 -29.01
N THR A 139 -24.56 -20.13 -28.86
CA THR A 139 -25.48 -19.83 -29.97
C THR A 139 -24.77 -19.27 -31.20
N GLN A 140 -25.19 -19.71 -32.39
CA GLN A 140 -24.69 -19.28 -33.70
C GLN A 140 -24.50 -17.75 -33.78
N GLY A 141 -23.25 -17.30 -33.92
CA GLY A 141 -22.93 -15.91 -34.27
C GLY A 141 -21.87 -15.22 -33.42
N GLU A 142 -21.47 -15.76 -32.26
CA GLU A 142 -20.44 -15.14 -31.41
C GLU A 142 -19.02 -15.63 -31.74
N PRO A 143 -17.97 -14.78 -31.60
CA PRO A 143 -16.60 -15.18 -31.80
C PRO A 143 -16.18 -16.25 -30.77
N ILE A 144 -15.77 -17.42 -31.27
CA ILE A 144 -15.22 -18.51 -30.48
C ILE A 144 -13.75 -18.74 -30.86
N ASN A 145 -12.95 -19.15 -29.88
CA ASN A 145 -11.61 -19.63 -30.10
C ASN A 145 -11.61 -21.01 -30.79
N PRO A 146 -10.50 -21.44 -31.41
CA PRO A 146 -10.40 -22.78 -32.01
C PRO A 146 -10.62 -23.94 -31.04
N ASP A 147 -10.45 -23.72 -29.73
CA ASP A 147 -10.69 -24.69 -28.65
C ASP A 147 -12.15 -24.73 -28.16
N GLY A 148 -13.03 -23.92 -28.76
CA GLY A 148 -14.46 -23.85 -28.41
C GLY A 148 -14.78 -22.90 -27.26
N SER A 149 -13.79 -22.23 -26.67
CA SER A 149 -14.02 -21.22 -25.62
C SER A 149 -14.50 -19.87 -26.18
N PRO A 150 -15.27 -19.09 -25.42
CA PRO A 150 -15.60 -17.71 -25.79
C PRO A 150 -14.33 -16.85 -25.95
N VAL A 151 -14.26 -15.99 -26.96
CA VAL A 151 -13.08 -15.13 -27.25
C VAL A 151 -12.73 -14.14 -26.12
N VAL A 152 -13.63 -13.94 -25.16
CA VAL A 152 -13.33 -13.20 -23.92
C VAL A 152 -12.25 -13.87 -23.07
N PHE A 153 -12.15 -15.21 -23.13
CA PHE A 153 -11.10 -15.97 -22.47
C PHE A 153 -10.04 -16.38 -23.48
N THR A 154 -8.77 -16.29 -23.08
CA THR A 154 -7.65 -16.66 -23.93
C THR A 154 -7.34 -18.15 -23.75
N PRO A 155 -7.24 -18.94 -24.83
CA PRO A 155 -6.89 -20.35 -24.77
C PRO A 155 -5.60 -20.59 -23.96
N GLN A 156 -5.63 -21.54 -23.04
CA GLN A 156 -4.45 -21.91 -22.25
C GLN A 156 -3.72 -23.09 -22.89
N ARG A 157 -2.40 -23.00 -23.06
CA ARG A 157 -1.59 -24.13 -23.57
C ARG A 157 -1.62 -25.27 -22.56
N GLY A 158 -2.07 -26.45 -22.99
CA GLY A 158 -2.28 -27.60 -22.09
C GLY A 158 -3.47 -27.45 -21.15
N GLY A 159 -4.35 -26.47 -21.39
CA GLY A 159 -5.58 -26.30 -20.67
C GLY A 159 -6.75 -27.07 -21.29
N SER A 160 -7.65 -27.56 -20.44
CA SER A 160 -8.95 -28.09 -20.82
C SER A 160 -10.06 -27.26 -20.18
N LEU A 161 -11.06 -26.91 -20.99
CA LEU A 161 -12.23 -26.15 -20.57
C LEU A 161 -13.47 -27.05 -20.62
N GLU A 162 -14.21 -27.14 -19.52
CA GLU A 162 -15.44 -27.92 -19.39
C GLU A 162 -16.61 -26.98 -19.08
N THR A 163 -17.75 -27.15 -19.75
CA THR A 163 -18.98 -26.43 -19.39
C THR A 163 -19.65 -27.11 -18.21
N ILE A 164 -19.87 -26.35 -17.12
CA ILE A 164 -20.40 -26.90 -15.86
C ILE A 164 -21.79 -26.35 -15.49
N ALA A 165 -22.24 -25.26 -16.11
CA ALA A 165 -23.61 -24.75 -15.97
C ALA A 165 -24.00 -23.82 -17.13
N GLY A 166 -25.31 -23.70 -17.36
CA GLY A 166 -25.89 -22.86 -18.41
C GLY A 166 -26.65 -21.62 -17.92
N PRO A 167 -27.09 -20.74 -18.83
CA PRO A 167 -27.74 -19.46 -18.52
C PRO A 167 -29.12 -19.57 -17.86
N GLU A 168 -29.75 -20.75 -17.85
CA GLU A 168 -31.00 -21.00 -17.11
C GLU A 168 -30.74 -21.35 -15.63
N GLU A 169 -29.52 -21.76 -15.29
CA GLU A 169 -29.12 -22.25 -13.96
C GLU A 169 -28.20 -21.26 -13.25
N CYS A 170 -27.46 -20.43 -14.01
CA CYS A 170 -26.54 -19.43 -13.49
C CYS A 170 -26.79 -18.06 -14.13
N ALA A 171 -26.59 -17.00 -13.35
CA ALA A 171 -26.75 -15.62 -13.81
C ALA A 171 -25.72 -14.70 -13.14
N GLN A 172 -25.50 -13.53 -13.73
CA GLN A 172 -24.65 -12.48 -13.20
C GLN A 172 -25.44 -11.18 -13.02
N ILE A 173 -24.99 -10.34 -12.09
CA ILE A 173 -25.47 -8.98 -11.84
C ILE A 173 -24.30 -8.04 -11.55
N GLU A 174 -24.53 -6.73 -11.62
CA GLU A 174 -23.67 -5.73 -11.00
C GLU A 174 -24.19 -5.45 -9.56
N PRO A 175 -23.46 -5.86 -8.49
CA PRO A 175 -23.98 -5.78 -7.13
C PRO A 175 -24.28 -4.38 -6.62
N ARG A 176 -23.45 -3.39 -6.98
CA ARG A 176 -23.66 -2.00 -6.57
C ARG A 176 -24.90 -1.43 -7.23
N GLU A 177 -25.08 -1.64 -8.53
CA GLU A 177 -26.25 -1.12 -9.26
C GLU A 177 -27.56 -1.75 -8.75
N LEU A 178 -27.55 -3.05 -8.39
CA LEU A 178 -28.70 -3.68 -7.75
C LEU A 178 -28.99 -3.04 -6.38
N CYS A 179 -27.95 -2.77 -5.58
CA CYS A 179 -28.12 -2.14 -4.27
C CYS A 179 -28.61 -0.69 -4.38
N GLU A 180 -28.10 0.08 -5.34
CA GLU A 180 -28.58 1.44 -5.64
C GLU A 180 -30.08 1.40 -6.00
N PHE A 181 -30.49 0.45 -6.85
CA PHE A 181 -31.92 0.24 -7.14
C PHE A 181 -32.74 -0.09 -5.90
N LEU A 182 -32.28 -1.03 -5.07
CA LEU A 182 -32.99 -1.42 -3.85
C LEU A 182 -33.11 -0.25 -2.88
N LEU A 183 -32.04 0.54 -2.72
CA LEU A 183 -32.02 1.76 -1.90
C LEU A 183 -33.05 2.78 -2.40
N GLU A 184 -33.04 3.10 -3.70
CA GLU A 184 -34.04 4.00 -4.30
C GLU A 184 -35.48 3.52 -4.04
N GLU A 185 -35.75 2.23 -4.17
CA GLU A 185 -37.08 1.67 -3.92
C GLU A 185 -37.47 1.67 -2.44
N CYS A 186 -36.51 1.47 -1.54
CA CYS A 186 -36.70 1.57 -0.10
C CYS A 186 -37.05 3.02 0.30
N GLU A 187 -36.31 4.00 -0.21
CA GLU A 187 -36.55 5.43 0.06
C GLU A 187 -37.93 5.88 -0.43
N LYS A 188 -38.35 5.47 -1.63
CA LYS A 188 -39.71 5.72 -2.16
C LYS A 188 -40.82 5.16 -1.27
N ARG A 189 -40.50 4.19 -0.41
CA ARG A 189 -41.42 3.54 0.54
C ARG A 189 -41.21 4.00 1.98
N ASN A 190 -40.56 5.16 2.18
CA ASN A 190 -40.31 5.78 3.48
C ASN A 190 -39.43 4.93 4.43
N VAL A 191 -38.55 4.08 3.89
CA VAL A 191 -37.47 3.48 4.69
C VAL A 191 -36.44 4.56 5.01
N LYS A 192 -36.07 4.72 6.28
CA LYS A 192 -35.08 5.70 6.74
C LYS A 192 -33.70 5.07 6.86
N VAL A 193 -32.69 5.68 6.26
CA VAL A 193 -31.30 5.21 6.34
C VAL A 193 -30.50 6.13 7.26
N HIS A 194 -29.78 5.53 8.22
CA HIS A 194 -28.94 6.20 9.21
C HIS A 194 -27.49 5.76 9.00
N LEU A 195 -26.69 6.64 8.39
CA LEU A 195 -25.26 6.41 8.13
C LEU A 195 -24.40 6.98 9.24
N SER A 196 -23.13 6.58 9.31
CA SER A 196 -22.21 6.94 10.40
C SER A 196 -22.82 6.69 11.78
N THR A 197 -23.67 5.68 11.89
CA THR A 197 -24.52 5.43 13.06
C THR A 197 -24.29 4.00 13.54
N LYS A 198 -23.80 3.86 14.77
CA LYS A 198 -23.53 2.57 15.41
C LYS A 198 -24.71 2.18 16.30
N ALA A 199 -25.12 0.91 16.24
CA ALA A 199 -26.03 0.33 17.22
C ALA A 199 -25.23 -0.05 18.48
N VAL A 200 -25.68 0.39 19.65
CA VAL A 200 -24.90 0.30 20.89
C VAL A 200 -25.54 -0.67 21.89
N GLU A 201 -26.85 -0.59 22.08
CA GLU A 201 -27.55 -1.33 23.14
C GLU A 201 -29.03 -1.54 22.81
N CYS A 202 -29.57 -2.73 23.08
CA CYS A 202 -31.01 -2.99 22.98
C CYS A 202 -31.72 -2.45 24.22
N LEU A 203 -32.82 -1.73 24.04
CA LEU A 203 -33.64 -1.20 25.13
C LEU A 203 -34.83 -2.14 25.36
N VAL A 204 -35.05 -2.50 26.62
CA VAL A 204 -36.18 -3.34 27.03
C VAL A 204 -37.05 -2.62 28.05
N ASP A 205 -38.34 -2.92 28.04
CA ASP A 205 -39.28 -2.41 29.04
C ASP A 205 -39.19 -3.18 30.37
N LYS A 206 -40.08 -2.85 31.31
CA LYS A 206 -40.10 -3.45 32.66
C LYS A 206 -40.41 -4.95 32.65
N ASP A 207 -41.03 -5.45 31.59
CA ASP A 207 -41.39 -6.85 31.40
C ASP A 207 -40.32 -7.61 30.56
N GLY A 208 -39.22 -6.93 30.21
CA GLY A 208 -38.12 -7.48 29.43
C GLY A 208 -38.40 -7.56 27.92
N GLN A 209 -39.45 -6.89 27.42
CA GLN A 209 -39.77 -6.84 25.99
C GLN A 209 -38.98 -5.73 25.30
N LEU A 210 -38.52 -6.00 24.07
CA LEU A 210 -37.81 -5.01 23.25
C LEU A 210 -38.72 -3.80 22.99
N ASN A 211 -38.25 -2.59 23.33
CA ASN A 211 -38.98 -1.34 23.10
C ASN A 211 -38.16 -0.27 22.38
N GLY A 212 -36.86 -0.49 22.15
CA GLY A 212 -36.02 0.44 21.42
C GLY A 212 -34.59 -0.02 21.20
N LEU A 213 -33.82 0.84 20.55
CA LEU A 213 -32.40 0.66 20.29
C LEU A 213 -31.66 1.98 20.57
N LYS A 214 -30.60 1.89 21.36
CA LYS A 214 -29.66 2.99 21.56
C LYS A 214 -28.67 3.03 20.40
N ILE A 215 -28.54 4.19 19.79
CA ILE A 215 -27.68 4.44 18.65
C ILE A 215 -26.69 5.56 18.95
N GLU A 216 -25.55 5.56 18.27
CA GLU A 216 -24.51 6.57 18.40
C GLU A 216 -24.11 7.08 17.02
N SER A 217 -24.23 8.39 16.81
CA SER A 217 -23.88 9.07 15.55
C SER A 217 -23.04 10.30 15.86
N GLN A 218 -21.86 10.41 15.23
CA GLN A 218 -20.92 11.52 15.42
C GLN A 218 -20.56 11.80 16.90
N GLY A 219 -20.52 10.75 17.74
CA GLY A 219 -20.24 10.86 19.18
C GLY A 219 -21.43 11.26 20.06
N ALA A 220 -22.60 11.53 19.47
CA ALA A 220 -23.84 11.77 20.19
C ALA A 220 -24.69 10.49 20.26
N ARG A 221 -25.26 10.21 21.43
CA ARG A 221 -26.16 9.06 21.64
C ARG A 221 -27.61 9.48 21.58
N SER A 222 -28.44 8.67 20.93
CA SER A 222 -29.89 8.84 20.86
C SER A 222 -30.60 7.48 20.89
N GLU A 223 -31.92 7.50 21.04
CA GLU A 223 -32.74 6.29 21.13
C GLU A 223 -33.76 6.27 19.99
N LEU A 224 -33.96 5.09 19.40
CA LEU A 224 -34.99 4.83 18.40
C LEU A 224 -35.96 3.78 18.96
N GLU A 225 -37.24 4.11 19.03
CA GLU A 225 -38.29 3.17 19.43
C GLU A 225 -38.48 2.07 18.38
N CYS A 226 -38.50 0.81 18.82
CA CYS A 226 -38.70 -0.35 17.95
C CYS A 226 -39.16 -1.57 18.75
N ASP A 227 -39.91 -2.45 18.10
CA ASP A 227 -40.30 -3.76 18.65
C ASP A 227 -39.59 -4.93 17.95
N THR A 228 -38.84 -4.63 16.88
CA THR A 228 -38.18 -5.61 16.04
C THR A 228 -36.81 -5.11 15.61
N ILE A 229 -35.77 -5.89 15.90
CA ILE A 229 -34.41 -5.69 15.37
C ILE A 229 -34.08 -6.85 14.43
N VAL A 230 -33.60 -6.53 13.24
CA VAL A 230 -33.09 -7.47 12.26
C VAL A 230 -31.60 -7.22 12.07
N LEU A 231 -30.77 -8.23 12.35
CA LEU A 231 -29.35 -8.20 12.02
C LEU A 231 -29.17 -8.77 10.62
N ALA A 232 -28.74 -7.95 9.66
CA ALA A 232 -28.37 -8.46 8.35
C ALA A 232 -27.18 -9.41 8.50
N ALA A 233 -27.19 -10.56 7.82
CA ALA A 233 -26.14 -11.59 7.92
C ALA A 233 -24.93 -11.25 7.02
N GLY A 234 -24.21 -10.17 7.33
CA GLY A 234 -23.04 -9.70 6.59
C GLY A 234 -21.71 -9.91 7.33
N ALA A 235 -20.61 -9.54 6.68
CA ALA A 235 -19.26 -9.82 7.18
C ALA A 235 -18.91 -9.10 8.50
N TRP A 236 -19.59 -7.99 8.83
CA TRP A 236 -19.42 -7.24 10.09
C TRP A 236 -20.40 -7.68 11.20
N THR A 237 -21.33 -8.57 10.91
CA THR A 237 -22.39 -8.99 11.85
C THR A 237 -21.87 -9.60 13.15
N PRO A 238 -20.79 -10.43 13.17
CA PRO A 238 -20.24 -10.93 14.42
C PRO A 238 -19.82 -9.81 15.39
N ARG A 239 -19.27 -8.70 14.88
CA ARG A 239 -18.90 -7.54 15.69
C ARG A 239 -20.12 -6.81 16.24
N VAL A 240 -21.10 -6.53 15.38
CA VAL A 240 -22.36 -5.89 15.79
C VAL A 240 -23.09 -6.73 16.84
N PHE A 241 -23.16 -8.05 16.65
CA PHE A 241 -23.80 -8.96 17.59
C PHE A 241 -23.11 -8.93 18.96
N LYS A 242 -21.77 -8.96 18.99
CA LYS A 242 -21.00 -8.85 20.24
C LYS A 242 -21.22 -7.51 20.94
N THR A 243 -21.40 -6.42 20.21
CA THR A 243 -21.72 -5.11 20.80
C THR A 243 -23.10 -5.11 21.45
N LEU A 244 -24.12 -5.64 20.77
CA LEU A 244 -25.50 -5.63 21.27
C LEU A 244 -25.77 -6.67 22.36
N PHE A 245 -25.05 -7.79 22.33
CA PHE A 245 -25.22 -8.93 23.23
C PHE A 245 -23.87 -9.35 23.84
N PRO A 246 -23.21 -8.49 24.63
CA PRO A 246 -21.86 -8.72 25.13
C PRO A 246 -21.74 -9.95 26.04
N ASP A 247 -22.82 -10.29 26.75
CA ASP A 247 -22.88 -11.45 27.65
C ASP A 247 -23.30 -12.75 26.96
N SER A 248 -23.61 -12.71 25.66
CA SER A 248 -24.03 -13.89 24.91
C SER A 248 -22.85 -14.81 24.58
N THR A 249 -23.02 -16.11 24.82
CA THR A 249 -22.04 -17.13 24.41
C THR A 249 -22.28 -17.64 22.98
N ILE A 250 -23.28 -17.11 22.28
CA ILE A 250 -23.64 -17.54 20.93
C ILE A 250 -22.58 -17.06 19.93
N ARG A 251 -21.99 -17.99 19.18
CA ARG A 251 -21.16 -17.67 18.01
C ARG A 251 -22.07 -17.51 16.79
N VAL A 252 -22.00 -16.34 16.15
CA VAL A 252 -22.58 -16.13 14.82
C VAL A 252 -21.72 -16.89 13.81
N PRO A 253 -22.26 -17.85 13.03
CA PRO A 253 -21.49 -18.66 12.08
C PRO A 253 -21.21 -17.89 10.78
N ILE A 254 -20.56 -16.74 10.91
CA ILE A 254 -20.11 -15.89 9.81
C ILE A 254 -18.64 -15.58 10.08
N ASP A 255 -17.77 -16.00 9.17
CA ASP A 255 -16.35 -15.71 9.27
C ASP A 255 -16.04 -14.40 8.51
N PRO A 256 -15.44 -13.38 9.19
CA PRO A 256 -15.22 -12.05 8.64
C PRO A 256 -13.97 -12.01 7.75
N LEU A 257 -14.04 -12.65 6.58
CA LEU A 257 -12.92 -12.79 5.67
C LEU A 257 -12.86 -11.67 4.62
N ALA A 258 -11.66 -11.28 4.24
CA ALA A 258 -11.38 -10.32 3.17
C ALA A 258 -10.69 -11.01 1.97
N GLY A 259 -10.78 -10.39 0.80
CA GLY A 259 -10.20 -10.93 -0.43
C GLY A 259 -9.91 -9.83 -1.45
N HIS A 260 -9.09 -10.17 -2.44
CA HIS A 260 -8.66 -9.23 -3.49
C HIS A 260 -9.39 -9.51 -4.81
N SER A 261 -9.74 -8.43 -5.53
CA SER A 261 -10.38 -8.53 -6.85
C SER A 261 -9.94 -7.40 -7.78
N ILE A 262 -10.10 -7.62 -9.08
CA ILE A 262 -9.84 -6.64 -10.14
C ILE A 262 -10.99 -6.64 -11.16
N VAL A 263 -11.27 -5.49 -11.78
CA VAL A 263 -12.18 -5.32 -12.92
C VAL A 263 -11.40 -4.70 -14.06
N VAL A 264 -11.40 -5.38 -15.20
CA VAL A 264 -10.72 -4.94 -16.42
C VAL A 264 -11.67 -4.95 -17.61
N ARG A 265 -11.22 -4.34 -18.70
CA ARG A 265 -11.81 -4.38 -20.04
C ARG A 265 -10.81 -5.03 -20.97
N SER A 266 -11.30 -5.97 -21.75
CA SER A 266 -10.54 -6.64 -22.80
C SER A 266 -10.99 -6.11 -24.16
N PRO A 267 -10.06 -5.71 -25.07
CA PRO A 267 -10.40 -5.36 -26.44
C PRO A 267 -11.09 -6.50 -27.23
N ARG A 268 -10.97 -7.74 -26.76
CA ARG A 268 -11.59 -8.94 -27.35
C ARG A 268 -13.02 -9.17 -26.87
N TYR A 269 -13.40 -8.59 -25.74
CA TYR A 269 -14.77 -8.72 -25.23
C TYR A 269 -15.59 -7.52 -25.68
N THR A 270 -15.95 -7.53 -26.96
CA THR A 270 -16.88 -6.55 -27.53
C THR A 270 -18.24 -7.24 -27.65
N THR A 271 -19.08 -7.10 -26.63
CA THR A 271 -20.46 -7.60 -26.71
C THR A 271 -21.12 -7.02 -27.96
N PRO A 272 -21.95 -7.76 -28.73
CA PRO A 272 -22.74 -7.16 -29.80
C PRO A 272 -23.69 -6.13 -29.18
N PHE A 273 -23.29 -4.86 -29.25
CA PHE A 273 -24.04 -3.74 -28.69
C PHE A 273 -25.32 -3.56 -29.51
N ILE A 274 -26.43 -4.11 -29.02
CA ILE A 274 -27.76 -3.63 -29.41
C ILE A 274 -28.10 -2.47 -28.47
N ASP A 275 -28.39 -1.29 -29.02
CA ASP A 275 -28.76 -0.09 -28.26
C ASP A 275 -29.80 -0.42 -27.15
N PRO A 276 -29.48 -0.22 -25.85
CA PRO A 276 -30.37 -0.55 -24.75
C PRO A 276 -31.75 0.08 -24.88
N TYR A 277 -31.88 1.26 -25.52
CA TYR A 277 -33.14 1.97 -25.69
C TYR A 277 -33.99 1.48 -26.86
N LYS A 278 -33.42 0.71 -27.81
CA LYS A 278 -34.12 0.16 -28.98
C LYS A 278 -34.66 -1.26 -28.81
N ARG A 279 -34.35 -1.92 -27.69
CA ARG A 279 -34.76 -3.32 -27.43
C ARG A 279 -36.19 -3.41 -26.90
N LYS A 280 -36.90 -4.50 -27.22
CA LYS A 280 -38.20 -4.83 -26.62
C LYS A 280 -37.99 -5.54 -25.28
N ILE A 281 -38.74 -5.14 -24.25
CA ILE A 281 -38.80 -5.87 -22.97
C ILE A 281 -39.45 -7.23 -23.26
N GLY A 282 -38.74 -8.34 -22.95
CA GLY A 282 -39.22 -9.71 -23.20
C GLY A 282 -39.01 -10.26 -24.62
N GLY A 283 -38.08 -9.70 -25.41
CA GLY A 283 -37.66 -10.29 -26.69
C GLY A 283 -36.56 -11.35 -26.53
N ASP A 284 -36.32 -12.13 -27.58
CA ASP A 284 -35.33 -13.25 -27.64
C ASP A 284 -33.84 -12.81 -27.55
N ASP A 285 -33.57 -11.52 -27.33
CA ASP A 285 -32.22 -10.94 -27.18
C ASP A 285 -31.66 -11.25 -25.77
N ASN A 286 -31.32 -12.52 -25.53
CA ASN A 286 -30.75 -12.96 -24.26
C ASN A 286 -29.39 -12.30 -24.01
N TRP A 287 -29.23 -11.69 -22.84
CA TRP A 287 -27.95 -11.19 -22.36
C TRP A 287 -27.15 -12.40 -21.90
N LEU A 288 -26.14 -12.80 -22.68
CA LEU A 288 -25.23 -13.86 -22.30
C LEU A 288 -24.00 -13.25 -21.63
N CYS A 289 -23.70 -13.74 -20.44
CA CYS A 289 -22.46 -13.49 -19.74
C CYS A 289 -21.64 -14.77 -19.66
N TYR A 290 -20.36 -14.63 -19.37
CA TYR A 290 -19.45 -15.76 -19.29
C TYR A 290 -18.76 -15.77 -17.93
N SER A 291 -18.66 -16.95 -17.33
CA SER A 291 -17.94 -17.16 -16.06
C SER A 291 -16.94 -18.28 -16.23
N ILE A 292 -15.76 -18.13 -15.64
CA ILE A 292 -14.74 -19.18 -15.61
C ILE A 292 -14.26 -19.37 -14.17
N TYR A 293 -14.19 -20.62 -13.74
CA TYR A 293 -13.62 -21.05 -12.49
C TYR A 293 -12.36 -21.85 -12.79
N ALA A 294 -11.22 -21.40 -12.30
CA ALA A 294 -9.95 -22.07 -12.54
C ALA A 294 -9.30 -22.51 -11.24
N ALA A 295 -8.90 -23.79 -11.18
CA ALA A 295 -8.10 -24.31 -10.08
C ALA A 295 -6.68 -23.73 -10.12
N PRO A 296 -5.92 -23.74 -9.00
CA PRO A 296 -4.50 -23.41 -9.02
C PRO A 296 -3.75 -24.20 -10.11
N GLY A 297 -2.84 -23.55 -10.82
CA GLY A 297 -2.13 -24.13 -11.95
C GLY A 297 -0.75 -23.51 -12.18
N LYS A 298 -0.21 -23.71 -13.38
CA LYS A 298 1.15 -23.28 -13.76
C LYS A 298 1.41 -21.77 -13.58
N HIS A 299 0.40 -20.94 -13.81
CA HIS A 299 0.55 -19.48 -13.89
C HIS A 299 -0.09 -18.69 -12.74
N TRP A 300 -0.86 -19.34 -11.87
CA TRP A 300 -1.49 -18.76 -10.68
C TRP A 300 -1.65 -19.84 -9.61
N ASP A 301 -1.50 -19.48 -8.33
CA ASP A 301 -1.38 -20.42 -7.20
C ASP A 301 -2.62 -20.51 -6.30
N PHE A 302 -3.72 -19.85 -6.69
CA PHE A 302 -4.99 -19.84 -5.96
C PHE A 302 -6.18 -20.21 -6.86
N ALA A 303 -7.26 -20.70 -6.27
CA ALA A 303 -8.49 -20.95 -7.02
C ALA A 303 -9.13 -19.60 -7.39
N THR A 304 -9.32 -19.35 -8.68
CA THR A 304 -9.78 -18.05 -9.19
C THR A 304 -11.13 -18.16 -9.90
N GLU A 305 -11.91 -17.10 -9.84
CA GLU A 305 -13.18 -16.95 -10.53
C GLU A 305 -13.19 -15.63 -11.30
N ALA A 306 -13.56 -15.69 -12.59
CA ALA A 306 -13.69 -14.49 -13.41
C ALA A 306 -15.04 -14.43 -14.13
N TYR A 307 -15.63 -13.24 -14.13
CA TYR A 307 -17.00 -12.95 -14.55
C TYR A 307 -16.98 -11.86 -15.62
N ALA A 308 -17.18 -12.26 -16.87
CA ALA A 308 -17.36 -11.38 -17.99
C ALA A 308 -18.84 -10.97 -18.11
N ARG A 309 -19.12 -9.71 -17.81
CA ARG A 309 -20.47 -9.13 -17.68
C ARG A 309 -20.63 -7.82 -18.45
N VAL A 310 -21.86 -7.31 -18.48
CA VAL A 310 -22.19 -6.02 -19.09
C VAL A 310 -22.61 -5.03 -18.01
N ALA A 311 -21.91 -3.90 -17.92
CA ALA A 311 -22.26 -2.80 -17.03
C ALA A 311 -23.47 -2.01 -17.58
N ARG A 312 -24.17 -1.26 -16.73
CA ARG A 312 -25.35 -0.45 -17.12
C ARG A 312 -25.08 0.54 -18.26
N ASN A 313 -23.85 1.03 -18.39
CA ASN A 313 -23.45 1.92 -19.48
C ASN A 313 -23.25 1.19 -20.83
N GLY A 314 -23.50 -0.12 -20.86
CA GLY A 314 -23.34 -0.97 -22.04
C GLY A 314 -21.90 -1.40 -22.31
N GLN A 315 -20.96 -1.10 -21.42
CA GLN A 315 -19.57 -1.55 -21.54
C GLN A 315 -19.41 -2.96 -21.01
N ALA A 316 -18.59 -3.74 -21.71
CA ALA A 316 -18.27 -5.11 -21.35
C ALA A 316 -17.09 -5.10 -20.36
N GLU A 317 -17.24 -5.76 -19.21
CA GLU A 317 -16.27 -5.74 -18.11
C GLU A 317 -16.00 -7.16 -17.63
N ILE A 318 -14.79 -7.41 -17.14
CA ILE A 318 -14.37 -8.70 -16.60
C ILE A 318 -13.91 -8.47 -15.16
N TRP A 319 -14.67 -8.99 -14.21
CA TRP A 319 -14.28 -9.05 -12.81
C TRP A 319 -13.50 -10.34 -12.56
N LEU A 320 -12.45 -10.31 -11.73
CA LEU A 320 -11.75 -11.49 -11.24
C LEU A 320 -11.50 -11.38 -9.74
N GLY A 321 -11.72 -12.47 -9.01
CA GLY A 321 -11.39 -12.64 -7.60
C GLY A 321 -10.90 -14.05 -7.30
N GLY A 322 -10.69 -14.35 -6.02
CA GLY A 322 -10.29 -15.70 -5.57
C GLY A 322 -9.00 -15.74 -4.75
N LEU A 323 -8.20 -14.66 -4.76
CA LEU A 323 -7.09 -14.51 -3.83
C LEU A 323 -7.65 -14.05 -2.46
N ASN A 324 -8.13 -15.04 -1.72
CA ASN A 324 -8.69 -14.89 -0.38
C ASN A 324 -7.67 -15.41 0.63
N ASP A 325 -7.43 -14.66 1.69
CA ASP A 325 -6.59 -15.08 2.80
C ASP A 325 -7.46 -15.18 4.05
N ALA A 326 -7.54 -16.38 4.63
CA ALA A 326 -8.34 -16.66 5.82
C ALA A 326 -7.88 -15.88 7.05
N GLU A 327 -6.65 -15.34 7.03
CA GLU A 327 -6.07 -14.54 8.11
C GLU A 327 -6.16 -13.03 7.84
N LEU A 328 -6.61 -12.61 6.64
CA LEU A 328 -6.74 -11.19 6.30
C LEU A 328 -7.94 -10.58 7.03
N PRO A 329 -7.72 -9.64 7.98
CA PRO A 329 -8.81 -9.11 8.78
C PRO A 329 -9.68 -8.14 7.97
N LEU A 330 -10.98 -8.08 8.29
CA LEU A 330 -11.83 -6.98 7.81
C LEU A 330 -11.54 -5.68 8.58
N PRO A 331 -11.60 -4.51 7.92
CA PRO A 331 -11.46 -3.21 8.58
C PRO A 331 -12.55 -2.97 9.63
N GLU A 332 -12.39 -1.94 10.46
CA GLU A 332 -13.45 -1.51 11.38
C GLU A 332 -14.73 -1.15 10.60
N LEU A 333 -14.61 -0.31 9.58
CA LEU A 333 -15.71 0.11 8.72
C LEU A 333 -15.51 -0.37 7.27
N ALA A 334 -16.61 -0.61 6.55
CA ALA A 334 -16.57 -1.00 5.14
C ALA A 334 -15.87 0.04 4.24
N THR A 335 -15.91 1.31 4.62
CA THR A 335 -15.24 2.43 3.95
C THR A 335 -13.72 2.40 4.05
N ASP A 336 -13.16 1.72 5.06
CA ASP A 336 -11.72 1.70 5.31
C ASP A 336 -11.00 0.61 4.49
N VAL A 337 -11.76 -0.21 3.75
CA VAL A 337 -11.20 -1.28 2.90
C VAL A 337 -10.14 -0.77 1.94
N LYS A 338 -10.26 0.47 1.46
CA LYS A 338 -9.30 1.10 0.55
C LYS A 338 -7.90 1.24 1.16
N ALA A 339 -7.79 1.42 2.48
CA ALA A 339 -6.50 1.56 3.16
C ALA A 339 -5.81 0.22 3.45
N MET A 340 -6.56 -0.89 3.41
CA MET A 340 -6.06 -2.24 3.70
C MET A 340 -5.56 -3.00 2.47
N ILE A 341 -5.58 -2.33 1.34
CA ILE A 341 -5.26 -2.93 0.07
C ILE A 341 -3.77 -3.28 -0.02
N ASP A 342 -3.47 -4.55 -0.33
CA ASP A 342 -2.12 -5.00 -0.63
C ASP A 342 -1.79 -4.95 -2.14
N ARG A 343 -0.75 -4.19 -2.48
CA ARG A 343 -0.28 -4.02 -3.85
C ARG A 343 0.27 -5.31 -4.46
N GLN A 344 0.89 -6.17 -3.65
CA GLN A 344 1.45 -7.41 -4.16
C GLN A 344 0.34 -8.39 -4.56
N SER A 345 -0.68 -8.50 -3.72
CA SER A 345 -1.89 -9.29 -3.98
C SER A 345 -2.63 -8.82 -5.22
N VAL A 346 -2.79 -7.50 -5.41
CA VAL A 346 -3.44 -6.98 -6.62
C VAL A 346 -2.60 -7.18 -7.87
N ASN A 347 -1.27 -7.05 -7.81
CA ASN A 347 -0.42 -7.43 -8.93
C ASN A 347 -0.53 -8.92 -9.28
N THR A 348 -0.77 -9.78 -8.30
CA THR A 348 -0.97 -11.22 -8.48
C THR A 348 -2.32 -11.50 -9.17
N VAL A 349 -3.38 -10.85 -8.70
CA VAL A 349 -4.71 -10.86 -9.31
C VAL A 349 -4.65 -10.32 -10.75
N ARG A 350 -3.88 -9.25 -11.00
CA ARG A 350 -3.67 -8.67 -12.34
C ARG A 350 -2.96 -9.64 -13.28
N LYS A 351 -1.86 -10.26 -12.85
CA LYS A 351 -1.16 -11.27 -13.67
C LYS A 351 -2.09 -12.42 -14.04
N THR A 352 -2.95 -12.83 -13.10
CA THR A 352 -3.92 -13.90 -13.32
C THR A 352 -4.98 -13.50 -14.35
N ILE A 353 -5.57 -12.29 -14.26
CA ILE A 353 -6.56 -11.85 -15.25
C ILE A 353 -5.96 -11.63 -16.64
N VAL A 354 -4.71 -11.15 -16.71
CA VAL A 354 -3.94 -11.07 -17.96
C VAL A 354 -3.72 -12.46 -18.55
N GLN A 355 -3.37 -13.44 -17.73
CA GLN A 355 -3.24 -14.81 -18.23
C GLN A 355 -4.57 -15.38 -18.72
N LEU A 356 -5.70 -15.08 -18.07
CA LEU A 356 -7.00 -15.61 -18.48
C LEU A 356 -7.63 -14.89 -19.68
N THR A 357 -7.31 -13.62 -19.93
CA THR A 357 -8.07 -12.77 -20.87
C THR A 357 -7.22 -11.85 -21.75
N GLY A 358 -5.91 -11.75 -21.49
CA GLY A 358 -4.94 -10.93 -22.22
C GLY A 358 -4.57 -11.49 -23.60
N LEU A 359 -3.75 -10.77 -24.34
CA LEU A 359 -3.38 -11.16 -25.71
C LEU A 359 -2.46 -12.39 -25.71
N ALA A 360 -2.85 -13.44 -26.45
CA ALA A 360 -2.03 -14.63 -26.61
C ALA A 360 -0.67 -14.32 -27.26
N SER A 361 0.39 -15.01 -26.81
CA SER A 361 1.73 -14.90 -27.37
C SER A 361 2.09 -16.17 -28.13
N GLU A 362 2.55 -16.05 -29.38
CA GLU A 362 3.07 -17.20 -30.12
C GLU A 362 4.42 -17.68 -29.55
N ALA A 363 5.21 -16.77 -28.99
CA ALA A 363 6.57 -17.05 -28.52
C ALA A 363 6.66 -17.52 -27.06
N SER A 364 5.59 -17.45 -26.27
CA SER A 364 5.59 -17.73 -24.83
C SER A 364 4.25 -18.29 -24.36
N ASP A 365 4.25 -19.06 -23.27
CA ASP A 365 3.03 -19.50 -22.58
C ASP A 365 2.36 -18.35 -21.80
N LEU A 366 3.09 -17.24 -21.59
CA LEU A 366 2.57 -16.04 -20.92
C LEU A 366 1.86 -15.11 -21.90
N HIS A 367 0.67 -14.66 -21.50
CA HIS A 367 -0.11 -13.69 -22.27
C HIS A 367 0.35 -12.25 -22.00
N GLN A 368 0.21 -11.39 -23.01
CA GLN A 368 0.59 -9.98 -22.95
C GLN A 368 -0.55 -9.16 -22.36
N ASP A 369 -0.22 -8.20 -21.50
CA ASP A 369 -1.19 -7.27 -20.92
C ASP A 369 -1.55 -6.20 -21.94
N ASP A 370 -2.79 -6.25 -22.42
CA ASP A 370 -3.44 -5.23 -23.25
C ASP A 370 -4.80 -4.85 -22.65
N LEU A 371 -4.99 -5.09 -21.36
CA LEU A 371 -6.25 -4.90 -20.65
C LEU A 371 -6.33 -3.48 -20.08
N GLU A 372 -7.46 -2.81 -20.32
CA GLU A 372 -7.77 -1.55 -19.65
C GLU A 372 -8.28 -1.85 -18.23
N THR A 373 -7.71 -1.17 -17.24
CA THR A 373 -8.14 -1.33 -15.85
C THR A 373 -9.31 -0.42 -15.56
N VAL A 374 -10.43 -0.99 -15.12
CA VAL A 374 -11.66 -0.24 -14.83
C VAL A 374 -11.78 0.08 -13.34
N ARG A 375 -11.61 -0.93 -12.48
CA ARG A 375 -11.69 -0.83 -11.01
C ARG A 375 -10.75 -1.89 -10.41
N GLU A 376 -9.99 -1.58 -9.36
CA GLU A 376 -9.17 -2.60 -8.66
C GLU A 376 -9.39 -2.49 -7.15
N ALA A 377 -9.38 -3.62 -6.42
CA ALA A 377 -9.10 -3.66 -4.98
C ALA A 377 -7.62 -3.32 -4.68
N SER A 378 -6.97 -2.54 -5.55
CA SER A 378 -5.83 -1.63 -5.36
C SER A 378 -5.73 -0.63 -6.47
N LEU A 379 -6.53 0.43 -6.36
CA LEU A 379 -6.02 1.79 -6.54
C LEU A 379 -5.11 1.97 -7.77
N ALA A 380 -5.69 2.44 -8.86
CA ALA A 380 -5.27 3.79 -9.23
C ALA A 380 -5.55 4.68 -8.00
N THR A 381 -4.57 4.81 -7.10
CA THR A 381 -4.69 5.69 -5.95
C THR A 381 -4.79 7.07 -6.54
N ALA A 382 -5.93 7.74 -6.36
CA ALA A 382 -5.79 9.09 -5.88
C ALA A 382 -4.93 8.97 -4.59
N PRO A 383 -3.76 9.61 -4.54
CA PRO A 383 -2.86 9.46 -3.41
C PRO A 383 -3.59 9.83 -2.11
N ALA A 384 -3.21 9.18 -1.00
CA ALA A 384 -3.77 9.48 0.33
C ALA A 384 -3.61 10.96 0.68
N VAL A 385 -2.64 11.65 0.06
CA VAL A 385 -2.53 13.11 0.02
C VAL A 385 -2.24 13.57 -1.41
N ARG A 386 -3.01 14.52 -1.92
CA ARG A 386 -2.76 15.21 -3.18
C ARG A 386 -1.86 16.42 -2.96
N ILE A 387 -0.77 16.48 -3.70
CA ILE A 387 0.13 17.62 -3.73
C ILE A 387 -0.14 18.43 -4.99
N VAL A 388 -0.37 19.73 -4.83
CA VAL A 388 -0.45 20.69 -5.93
C VAL A 388 0.85 21.48 -5.99
N GLU A 389 1.65 21.20 -7.01
CA GLU A 389 2.95 21.85 -7.19
C GLU A 389 2.77 23.23 -7.83
N VAL A 390 3.01 24.29 -7.06
CA VAL A 390 2.87 25.68 -7.49
C VAL A 390 4.19 26.35 -7.88
N GLY A 391 5.32 25.63 -7.81
CA GLY A 391 6.65 26.14 -8.11
C GLY A 391 6.78 26.85 -9.46
N PRO A 392 6.30 26.27 -10.58
CA PRO A 392 6.40 26.91 -11.90
C PRO A 392 5.66 28.26 -12.02
N ARG A 393 4.61 28.48 -11.21
CA ARG A 393 3.86 29.74 -11.16
C ARG A 393 4.26 30.58 -9.95
N ASP A 394 3.79 30.20 -8.77
CA ASP A 394 3.93 30.97 -7.53
C ASP A 394 5.40 31.02 -7.08
N GLY A 395 6.10 29.89 -7.18
CA GLY A 395 7.51 29.79 -6.80
C GLY A 395 8.42 30.70 -7.62
N LEU A 396 8.20 30.75 -8.94
CA LEU A 396 8.98 31.60 -9.84
C LEU A 396 8.56 33.07 -9.79
N GLN A 397 7.34 33.39 -9.37
CA GLN A 397 6.75 34.73 -9.49
C GLN A 397 7.61 35.86 -8.90
N ASN A 398 8.30 35.59 -7.78
CA ASN A 398 9.11 36.58 -7.05
C ASN A 398 10.60 36.54 -7.39
N ILE A 399 11.01 35.73 -8.35
CA ILE A 399 12.40 35.72 -8.79
C ILE A 399 12.68 37.03 -9.56
N LYS A 400 13.62 37.83 -9.03
CA LYS A 400 13.94 39.16 -9.58
C LYS A 400 14.49 39.11 -11.02
N LYS A 401 15.26 38.05 -11.33
CA LYS A 401 15.81 37.84 -12.67
C LYS A 401 14.77 37.12 -13.54
N SER A 402 14.54 37.62 -14.74
CA SER A 402 13.64 36.97 -15.70
C SER A 402 14.06 35.52 -15.95
N VAL A 403 13.21 34.55 -15.59
CA VAL A 403 13.44 33.13 -15.87
C VAL A 403 13.00 32.81 -17.31
N PRO A 404 13.91 32.35 -18.19
CA PRO A 404 13.58 32.04 -19.58
C PRO A 404 12.54 30.93 -19.73
N LEU A 405 11.72 31.00 -20.78
CA LEU A 405 10.71 29.99 -21.09
C LEU A 405 11.27 28.55 -21.16
N PRO A 406 12.42 28.27 -21.79
CA PRO A 406 12.99 26.91 -21.80
C PRO A 406 13.23 26.32 -20.40
N VAL A 407 13.64 27.15 -19.44
CA VAL A 407 13.85 26.72 -18.04
C VAL A 407 12.52 26.36 -17.38
N LYS A 408 11.45 27.12 -17.64
CA LYS A 408 10.10 26.82 -17.12
C LYS A 408 9.57 25.50 -17.68
N LEU A 409 9.77 25.26 -18.98
CA LEU A 409 9.38 24.02 -19.64
C LEU A 409 10.14 22.82 -19.05
N GLU A 410 11.47 22.93 -18.89
CA GLU A 410 12.28 21.88 -18.29
C GLU A 410 11.88 21.61 -16.82
N LEU A 411 11.54 22.65 -16.06
CA LEU A 411 11.05 22.51 -14.68
C LEU A 411 9.76 21.68 -14.63
N ILE A 412 8.75 22.04 -15.45
CA ILE A 412 7.47 21.33 -15.53
C ILE A 412 7.68 19.86 -15.93
N GLU A 413 8.55 19.61 -16.91
CA GLU A 413 8.86 18.25 -17.37
C GLU A 413 9.54 17.41 -16.29
N ARG A 414 10.53 17.97 -15.59
CA ARG A 414 11.21 17.28 -14.48
C ARG A 414 10.25 16.94 -13.34
N LEU A 415 9.38 17.88 -12.96
CA LEU A 415 8.35 17.66 -11.94
C LEU A 415 7.35 16.58 -12.36
N SER A 416 6.92 16.57 -13.64
CA SER A 416 6.06 15.51 -14.19
C SER A 416 6.74 14.13 -14.09
N ARG A 417 8.04 14.03 -14.43
CA ARG A 417 8.83 12.79 -14.30
C ARG A 417 9.05 12.35 -12.84
N ALA A 418 8.97 13.28 -11.89
CA ALA A 418 8.97 12.98 -10.46
C ALA A 418 7.60 12.46 -9.96
N GLY A 419 6.59 12.36 -10.83
CA GLY A 419 5.28 11.82 -10.48
C GLY A 419 4.25 12.87 -10.06
N VAL A 420 4.56 14.17 -10.16
CA VAL A 420 3.60 15.24 -9.87
C VAL A 420 2.46 15.21 -10.89
N LYS A 421 1.23 15.01 -10.40
CA LYS A 421 0.01 14.93 -11.23
C LYS A 421 -0.78 16.23 -11.31
N ILE A 422 -0.64 17.10 -10.30
CA ILE A 422 -1.35 18.38 -10.23
C ILE A 422 -0.31 19.49 -10.10
N MET A 423 -0.27 20.40 -11.07
CA MET A 423 0.76 21.44 -11.14
C MET A 423 0.22 22.73 -11.71
N GLU A 424 0.53 23.85 -11.08
CA GLU A 424 0.14 25.17 -11.58
C GLU A 424 1.25 25.72 -12.50
N PRO A 425 1.09 25.69 -13.84
CA PRO A 425 2.20 25.96 -14.74
C PRO A 425 2.45 27.45 -14.95
N THR A 426 1.41 28.29 -14.82
CA THR A 426 1.48 29.74 -15.06
C THR A 426 0.20 30.47 -14.60
N SER A 427 0.15 31.80 -14.83
CA SER A 427 -1.03 32.65 -14.64
C SER A 427 -1.23 33.62 -15.81
N ILE A 428 -2.48 33.90 -16.16
CA ILE A 428 -2.82 34.91 -17.18
C ILE A 428 -3.11 36.26 -16.50
N VAL A 429 -2.04 36.95 -16.13
CA VAL A 429 -2.05 38.27 -15.49
C VAL A 429 -1.46 39.34 -16.41
N SER A 430 -1.54 40.61 -16.00
CA SER A 430 -0.89 41.71 -16.72
C SER A 430 0.64 41.54 -16.71
N PRO A 431 1.32 41.47 -17.86
CA PRO A 431 2.78 41.42 -17.93
C PRO A 431 3.46 42.63 -17.29
N LYS A 432 2.76 43.77 -17.20
CA LYS A 432 3.26 44.96 -16.51
C LYS A 432 3.28 44.78 -14.99
N ALA A 433 2.32 44.04 -14.44
CA ALA A 433 2.22 43.79 -13.01
C ALA A 433 3.17 42.67 -12.58
N ILE A 434 3.21 41.57 -13.35
CA ILE A 434 4.06 40.41 -13.09
C ILE A 434 4.83 40.06 -14.38
N PRO A 435 5.97 40.72 -14.65
CA PRO A 435 6.77 40.47 -15.86
C PRO A 435 7.24 39.02 -15.99
N GLN A 436 7.43 38.35 -14.85
CA GLN A 436 7.90 36.98 -14.79
C GLN A 436 6.94 35.96 -15.45
N LEU A 437 5.66 36.31 -15.67
CA LEU A 437 4.64 35.45 -16.29
C LEU A 437 4.18 35.96 -17.67
N GLN A 438 4.93 36.87 -18.29
CA GLN A 438 4.59 37.46 -19.60
C GLN A 438 4.49 36.45 -20.74
N ASP A 439 5.19 35.32 -20.62
CA ASP A 439 5.27 34.20 -21.57
C ASP A 439 4.19 33.13 -21.34
N SER A 440 3.21 33.38 -20.45
CA SER A 440 2.14 32.43 -20.10
C SER A 440 1.39 31.85 -21.30
N GLN A 441 1.04 32.68 -22.30
CA GLN A 441 0.33 32.21 -23.50
C GLN A 441 1.21 31.35 -24.41
N GLU A 442 2.50 31.65 -24.50
CA GLU A 442 3.48 30.87 -25.28
C GLU A 442 3.74 29.52 -24.61
N LEU A 443 3.91 29.51 -23.28
CA LEU A 443 4.05 28.30 -22.47
C LEU A 443 2.86 27.36 -22.67
N LEU A 444 1.63 27.85 -22.50
CA LEU A 444 0.40 27.05 -22.67
C LEU A 444 0.16 26.61 -24.13
N SER A 445 0.76 27.31 -25.10
CA SER A 445 0.65 26.95 -26.52
C SER A 445 1.65 25.88 -26.96
N THR A 446 2.69 25.64 -26.17
CA THR A 446 3.77 24.68 -26.48
C THR A 446 3.23 23.25 -26.50
N LYS A 447 3.65 22.47 -27.50
CA LYS A 447 3.17 21.08 -27.70
C LYS A 447 3.35 20.22 -26.45
N SER A 448 4.53 20.25 -25.81
CA SER A 448 4.80 19.46 -24.60
C SER A 448 3.83 19.75 -23.46
N ILE A 449 3.46 21.02 -23.26
CA ILE A 449 2.48 21.42 -22.23
C ILE A 449 1.08 20.98 -22.62
N LYS A 450 0.69 21.10 -23.89
CA LYS A 450 -0.61 20.59 -24.37
C LYS A 450 -0.74 19.08 -24.21
N ASP A 451 0.31 18.34 -24.54
CA ASP A 451 0.34 16.88 -24.41
C ASP A 451 0.22 16.47 -22.93
N LEU A 452 0.89 17.18 -22.02
CA LEU A 452 0.75 17.00 -20.58
C LEU A 452 -0.68 17.32 -20.08
N ILE A 453 -1.26 18.43 -20.51
CA ILE A 453 -2.64 18.81 -20.14
C ILE A 453 -3.67 17.79 -20.64
N ALA A 454 -3.42 17.16 -21.79
CA ALA A 454 -4.28 16.14 -22.38
C ALA A 454 -4.12 14.76 -21.73
N GLN A 455 -3.07 14.55 -20.91
CA GLN A 455 -2.81 13.27 -20.29
C GLN A 455 -3.83 12.96 -19.19
N GLU A 456 -4.47 11.78 -19.29
CA GLU A 456 -5.43 11.32 -18.29
C GLU A 456 -4.80 11.23 -16.89
N GLY A 457 -5.58 11.63 -15.88
CA GLY A 457 -5.14 11.62 -14.48
C GLY A 457 -4.21 12.76 -14.07
N THR A 458 -4.02 13.78 -14.93
CA THR A 458 -3.26 15.00 -14.59
C THR A 458 -4.14 16.25 -14.57
N LYS A 459 -3.72 17.28 -13.86
CA LYS A 459 -4.43 18.57 -13.74
C LYS A 459 -3.44 19.73 -13.76
N TYR A 460 -3.75 20.73 -14.56
CA TYR A 460 -2.92 21.92 -14.72
C TYR A 460 -3.74 23.20 -14.50
N PRO A 461 -4.10 23.52 -13.25
CA PRO A 461 -4.82 24.74 -12.94
C PRO A 461 -4.02 25.97 -13.41
N VAL A 462 -4.69 26.97 -13.98
CA VAL A 462 -4.07 28.26 -14.34
C VAL A 462 -4.74 29.37 -13.54
N LEU A 463 -3.95 30.23 -12.88
CA LEU A 463 -4.52 31.33 -12.09
C LEU A 463 -5.07 32.44 -13.00
N ILE A 464 -6.36 32.77 -12.82
CA ILE A 464 -7.11 33.73 -13.64
C ILE A 464 -7.76 34.80 -12.75
N PRO A 465 -7.24 36.04 -12.71
CA PRO A 465 -7.74 37.09 -11.82
C PRO A 465 -9.02 37.79 -12.31
N ASN A 466 -9.39 37.67 -13.59
CA ASN A 466 -10.47 38.45 -14.20
C ASN A 466 -10.99 37.82 -15.51
N LEU A 467 -12.13 38.32 -15.99
CA LEU A 467 -12.80 37.84 -17.20
C LEU A 467 -11.93 37.95 -18.47
N LYS A 468 -11.06 38.96 -18.57
CA LYS A 468 -10.14 39.08 -19.73
C LYS A 468 -9.16 37.91 -19.77
N GLY A 469 -8.59 37.53 -18.62
CA GLY A 469 -7.75 36.34 -18.50
C GLY A 469 -8.53 35.06 -18.83
N LEU A 470 -9.78 34.96 -18.38
CA LEU A 470 -10.66 33.82 -18.67
C LEU A 470 -10.89 33.64 -20.18
N GLN A 471 -11.14 34.73 -20.91
CA GLN A 471 -11.32 34.65 -22.37
C GLN A 471 -10.07 34.12 -23.10
N ILE A 472 -8.87 34.43 -22.59
CA ILE A 472 -7.61 33.89 -23.13
C ILE A 472 -7.49 32.40 -22.76
N ALA A 473 -7.77 32.04 -21.50
CA ALA A 473 -7.73 30.65 -21.03
C ALA A 473 -8.66 29.74 -21.86
N LYS A 474 -9.88 30.22 -22.16
CA LYS A 474 -10.86 29.53 -23.03
C LYS A 474 -10.30 29.27 -24.43
N LYS A 475 -9.67 30.28 -25.06
CA LYS A 475 -9.06 30.14 -26.39
C LYS A 475 -7.90 29.16 -26.41
N LEU A 476 -7.17 29.04 -25.30
CA LEU A 476 -6.04 28.12 -25.15
C LEU A 476 -6.45 26.70 -24.73
N GLY A 477 -7.75 26.46 -24.50
CA GLY A 477 -8.27 25.15 -24.12
C GLY A 477 -7.94 24.72 -22.69
N VAL A 478 -7.67 25.68 -21.80
CA VAL A 478 -7.46 25.42 -20.36
C VAL A 478 -8.70 24.73 -19.80
N LYS A 479 -8.50 23.69 -18.96
CA LYS A 479 -9.57 22.90 -18.36
C LYS A 479 -9.87 23.25 -16.91
N GLU A 480 -8.85 23.71 -16.18
CA GLU A 480 -8.95 24.05 -14.77
C GLU A 480 -8.32 25.42 -14.51
N ILE A 481 -8.98 26.25 -13.69
CA ILE A 481 -8.48 27.57 -13.31
C ILE A 481 -8.53 27.78 -11.79
N THR A 482 -7.73 28.72 -11.32
CA THR A 482 -7.75 29.19 -9.93
C THR A 482 -8.17 30.67 -9.89
N VAL A 483 -9.19 30.99 -9.10
CA VAL A 483 -9.51 32.39 -8.72
C VAL A 483 -9.02 32.64 -7.29
N PHE A 484 -8.67 33.88 -6.97
CA PHE A 484 -8.15 34.21 -5.65
C PHE A 484 -8.78 35.49 -5.09
N VAL A 485 -8.94 35.54 -3.77
CA VAL A 485 -9.43 36.67 -2.99
C VAL A 485 -8.64 36.77 -1.68
N SER A 486 -8.76 37.89 -0.98
CA SER A 486 -8.23 38.07 0.38
C SER A 486 -9.36 38.01 1.40
N ALA A 487 -9.08 37.46 2.60
CA ALA A 487 -9.99 37.56 3.74
C ALA A 487 -10.06 39.00 4.31
N THR A 488 -9.03 39.79 4.08
CA THR A 488 -8.80 41.10 4.73
C THR A 488 -8.64 42.24 3.72
N GLU A 489 -8.98 43.44 4.19
CA GLU A 489 -9.12 44.65 3.36
C GLU A 489 -7.75 45.25 2.99
N GLY A 490 -6.80 45.27 3.93
CA GLY A 490 -5.45 45.79 3.73
C GLY A 490 -4.74 45.09 2.58
N PHE A 491 -4.67 43.75 2.64
CA PHE A 491 -4.04 42.94 1.61
C PHE A 491 -4.81 42.96 0.29
N SER A 492 -6.15 42.99 0.30
CA SER A 492 -6.95 43.11 -0.94
C SER A 492 -6.62 44.39 -1.71
N ARG A 493 -6.55 45.54 -1.01
CA ARG A 493 -6.19 46.82 -1.63
C ARG A 493 -4.76 46.81 -2.16
N ALA A 494 -3.82 46.26 -1.41
CA ALA A 494 -2.41 46.21 -1.83
C ALA A 494 -2.17 45.28 -3.03
N ASN A 495 -2.81 44.11 -3.05
CA ASN A 495 -2.55 43.06 -4.03
C ASN A 495 -3.35 43.24 -5.34
N ILE A 496 -4.64 43.59 -5.24
CA ILE A 496 -5.55 43.66 -6.39
C ILE A 496 -6.27 45.00 -6.55
N ASN A 497 -5.92 46.00 -5.74
CA ASN A 497 -6.44 47.37 -5.80
C ASN A 497 -7.97 47.44 -5.79
N CYS A 498 -8.60 46.64 -4.93
CA CYS A 498 -10.05 46.68 -4.68
C CYS A 498 -10.37 46.21 -3.26
N THR A 499 -11.60 46.46 -2.82
CA THR A 499 -12.13 45.94 -1.53
C THR A 499 -12.33 44.43 -1.58
N VAL A 500 -12.44 43.78 -0.41
CA VAL A 500 -12.70 42.32 -0.34
C VAL A 500 -14.00 41.96 -1.06
N GLU A 501 -15.04 42.79 -0.91
CA GLU A 501 -16.34 42.54 -1.53
C GLU A 501 -16.31 42.67 -3.06
N GLU A 502 -15.57 43.64 -3.60
CA GLU A 502 -15.36 43.77 -5.05
C GLU A 502 -14.54 42.59 -5.59
N GLY A 503 -13.51 42.16 -4.86
CA GLY A 503 -12.71 40.99 -5.18
C GLY A 503 -13.55 39.70 -5.24
N LEU A 504 -14.39 39.47 -4.23
CA LEU A 504 -15.32 38.35 -4.19
C LEU A 504 -16.30 38.37 -5.37
N LYS A 505 -16.95 39.51 -5.64
CA LYS A 505 -17.87 39.63 -6.80
C LYS A 505 -17.18 39.29 -8.11
N ARG A 506 -15.96 39.80 -8.33
CA ARG A 506 -15.17 39.50 -9.52
C ARG A 506 -14.83 38.01 -9.62
N ALA A 507 -14.40 37.39 -8.52
CA ALA A 507 -14.10 35.96 -8.48
C ALA A 507 -15.34 35.11 -8.78
N GLU A 508 -16.52 35.50 -8.28
CA GLU A 508 -17.78 34.83 -8.59
C GLU A 508 -18.19 34.94 -10.04
N GLU A 509 -18.06 36.11 -10.66
CA GLU A 509 -18.34 36.31 -12.09
C GLU A 509 -17.45 35.42 -12.95
N VAL A 510 -16.14 35.38 -12.65
CA VAL A 510 -15.18 34.51 -13.35
C VAL A 510 -15.52 33.04 -13.14
N THR A 511 -15.85 32.64 -11.92
CA THR A 511 -16.20 31.25 -11.59
C THR A 511 -17.43 30.80 -12.34
N LYS A 512 -18.51 31.59 -12.33
CA LYS A 512 -19.77 31.28 -13.01
C LYS A 512 -19.57 31.14 -14.52
N ASP A 513 -18.84 32.07 -15.15
CA ASP A 513 -18.58 32.01 -16.60
C ASP A 513 -17.67 30.82 -16.98
N ALA A 514 -16.68 30.49 -16.15
CA ALA A 514 -15.80 29.34 -16.36
C ALA A 514 -16.55 28.00 -16.24
N VAL A 515 -17.37 27.83 -15.20
CA VAL A 515 -18.20 26.64 -14.98
C VAL A 515 -19.21 26.47 -16.12
N GLN A 516 -19.87 27.55 -16.55
CA GLN A 516 -20.78 27.53 -17.71
C GLN A 516 -20.08 27.10 -19.00
N SER A 517 -18.77 27.30 -19.09
CA SER A 517 -17.96 26.89 -20.24
C SER A 517 -17.33 25.50 -20.09
N GLY A 518 -17.72 24.73 -19.08
CA GLY A 518 -17.25 23.36 -18.84
C GLY A 518 -15.86 23.27 -18.20
N MET A 519 -15.36 24.34 -17.59
CA MET A 519 -14.09 24.35 -16.84
C MET A 519 -14.34 24.08 -15.35
N THR A 520 -13.36 23.49 -14.68
CA THR A 520 -13.36 23.37 -13.21
C THR A 520 -12.63 24.55 -12.57
N VAL A 521 -13.09 24.98 -11.39
CA VAL A 521 -12.56 26.18 -10.72
C VAL A 521 -12.15 25.86 -9.28
N ARG A 522 -10.89 26.18 -8.94
CA ARG A 522 -10.41 26.28 -7.55
C ARG A 522 -10.55 27.72 -7.07
N GLY A 523 -10.88 27.88 -5.80
CA GLY A 523 -10.80 29.16 -5.09
C GLY A 523 -9.55 29.23 -4.22
N ALA A 524 -9.05 30.42 -3.94
CA ALA A 524 -7.98 30.65 -2.97
C ALA A 524 -8.31 31.86 -2.10
N VAL A 525 -8.12 31.73 -0.79
CA VAL A 525 -8.32 32.79 0.20
C VAL A 525 -6.99 33.07 0.88
N SER A 526 -6.45 34.27 0.67
CA SER A 526 -5.21 34.72 1.31
C SER A 526 -5.46 35.35 2.69
N CYS A 527 -4.41 35.40 3.50
CA CYS A 527 -4.39 36.03 4.83
C CYS A 527 -5.37 35.36 5.80
N ILE A 528 -5.37 34.03 5.88
CA ILE A 528 -6.32 33.31 6.74
C ILE A 528 -6.05 33.46 8.25
N PHE A 529 -4.82 33.83 8.64
CA PHE A 529 -4.45 34.04 10.05
C PHE A 529 -4.01 35.47 10.34
N SER A 530 -3.27 36.09 9.42
CA SER A 530 -2.83 37.48 9.56
C SER A 530 -2.68 38.16 8.21
N ASP A 531 -3.01 39.44 8.23
CA ASP A 531 -2.75 40.44 7.20
C ASP A 531 -1.47 41.22 7.57
N PRO A 532 -0.52 41.45 6.65
CA PRO A 532 0.71 42.19 6.93
C PRO A 532 0.51 43.70 7.15
N TYR A 533 -0.68 44.24 6.87
CA TYR A 533 -1.08 45.63 7.02
C TYR A 533 -2.06 45.83 8.19
N GLU A 534 -3.01 44.91 8.38
CA GLU A 534 -4.11 45.03 9.36
C GLU A 534 -3.97 44.10 10.59
N GLY A 535 -3.04 43.14 10.58
CA GLY A 535 -2.79 42.24 11.71
C GLY A 535 -3.68 40.98 11.69
N PRO A 536 -4.07 40.43 12.86
CA PRO A 536 -4.81 39.17 12.94
C PRO A 536 -6.11 39.16 12.14
N THR A 537 -6.40 38.03 11.50
CA THR A 537 -7.62 37.85 10.69
C THR A 537 -8.71 37.17 11.50
N ASP A 538 -9.93 37.70 11.44
CA ASP A 538 -11.11 37.07 12.04
C ASP A 538 -11.50 35.81 11.25
N PRO A 539 -11.58 34.61 11.90
CA PRO A 539 -11.98 33.37 11.23
C PRO A 539 -13.33 33.45 10.49
N SER A 540 -14.26 34.29 10.95
CA SER A 540 -15.56 34.49 10.28
C SER A 540 -15.43 35.18 8.92
N ALA A 541 -14.41 36.04 8.74
CA ALA A 541 -14.12 36.65 7.46
C ALA A 541 -13.61 35.60 6.45
N VAL A 542 -12.77 34.66 6.92
CA VAL A 542 -12.29 33.51 6.12
C VAL A 542 -13.46 32.62 5.75
N GLN A 543 -14.30 32.24 6.72
CA GLN A 543 -15.51 31.45 6.49
C GLN A 543 -16.43 32.07 5.44
N ARG A 544 -16.70 33.38 5.52
CA ARG A 544 -17.50 34.12 4.52
C ARG A 544 -16.90 34.00 3.12
N ALA A 545 -15.59 34.21 2.98
CA ALA A 545 -14.92 34.14 1.69
C ALA A 545 -14.97 32.73 1.09
N VAL A 546 -14.66 31.70 1.90
CA VAL A 546 -14.71 30.29 1.49
C VAL A 546 -16.12 29.90 1.05
N GLN A 547 -17.13 30.21 1.87
CA GLN A 547 -18.52 29.87 1.57
C GLN A 547 -18.99 30.49 0.25
N ARG A 548 -18.61 31.75 -0.02
CA ARG A 548 -18.98 32.43 -1.26
C ARG A 548 -18.31 31.81 -2.48
N LEU A 549 -17.02 31.48 -2.41
CA LEU A 549 -16.32 30.81 -3.51
C LEU A 549 -16.93 29.45 -3.84
N ILE A 550 -17.23 28.64 -2.81
CA ILE A 550 -17.93 27.34 -2.98
C ILE A 550 -19.30 27.56 -3.62
N SER A 551 -20.08 28.51 -3.10
CA SER A 551 -21.43 28.82 -3.61
C SER A 551 -21.40 29.35 -5.06
N ALA A 552 -20.28 29.93 -5.49
CA ALA A 552 -20.08 30.38 -6.87
C ALA A 552 -19.82 29.23 -7.85
N GLY A 553 -19.44 28.06 -7.35
CA GLY A 553 -19.10 26.87 -8.14
C GLY A 553 -17.64 26.42 -8.01
N CYS A 554 -16.85 26.95 -7.07
CA CYS A 554 -15.53 26.39 -6.79
C CYS A 554 -15.68 25.00 -6.18
N TYR A 555 -14.99 24.00 -6.72
CA TYR A 555 -15.07 22.63 -6.20
C TYR A 555 -14.20 22.43 -4.95
N GLU A 556 -13.15 23.24 -4.82
CA GLU A 556 -12.19 23.24 -3.72
C GLU A 556 -11.72 24.68 -3.45
N VAL A 557 -11.51 25.05 -2.19
CA VAL A 557 -10.97 26.33 -1.76
C VAL A 557 -9.70 26.14 -0.94
N LEU A 558 -8.62 26.79 -1.40
CA LEU A 558 -7.31 26.82 -0.79
C LEU A 558 -7.23 27.86 0.33
N LEU A 559 -6.86 27.42 1.53
CA LEU A 559 -6.65 28.25 2.70
C LEU A 559 -5.18 28.70 2.76
N GLY A 560 -4.93 29.97 2.46
CA GLY A 560 -3.58 30.55 2.35
C GLY A 560 -3.10 31.30 3.59
N ASP A 561 -2.15 30.71 4.33
CA ASP A 561 -1.33 31.44 5.32
C ASP A 561 -0.22 32.22 4.59
N THR A 562 -0.59 33.35 4.01
CA THR A 562 0.26 34.18 3.15
C THR A 562 1.53 34.67 3.82
N VAL A 563 1.46 34.96 5.13
CA VAL A 563 2.59 35.50 5.88
C VAL A 563 3.42 34.35 6.48
N GLY A 564 2.79 33.19 6.75
CA GLY A 564 3.43 32.03 7.36
C GLY A 564 3.51 32.12 8.88
N VAL A 565 2.60 32.87 9.51
CA VAL A 565 2.60 33.15 10.95
C VAL A 565 1.73 32.18 11.75
N GLY A 566 0.83 31.45 11.09
CA GLY A 566 -0.07 30.53 11.76
C GLY A 566 0.67 29.39 12.44
N CYS A 567 0.09 28.86 13.49
CA CYS A 567 0.56 27.64 14.15
C CYS A 567 -0.50 26.52 14.08
N PRO A 568 -0.15 25.27 14.45
CA PRO A 568 -1.08 24.14 14.39
C PRO A 568 -2.42 24.36 15.10
N ASP A 569 -2.44 25.10 16.21
CA ASP A 569 -3.68 25.37 16.94
C ASP A 569 -4.55 26.40 16.22
N ASP A 570 -3.96 27.39 15.53
CA ASP A 570 -4.71 28.32 14.67
C ASP A 570 -5.40 27.56 13.53
N VAL A 571 -4.70 26.58 12.93
CA VAL A 571 -5.26 25.70 11.90
C VAL A 571 -6.44 24.92 12.44
N ARG A 572 -6.30 24.24 13.58
CA ARG A 572 -7.41 23.47 14.18
C ARG A 572 -8.62 24.35 14.51
N ASN A 573 -8.38 25.55 15.04
CA ASN A 573 -9.43 26.50 15.37
C ASN A 573 -10.17 27.00 14.12
N LEU A 574 -9.44 27.38 13.07
CA LEU A 574 -10.05 27.79 11.80
C LEU A 574 -10.82 26.63 11.15
N MET A 575 -10.24 25.43 11.12
CA MET A 575 -10.91 24.24 10.60
C MET A 575 -12.22 23.97 11.34
N LYS A 576 -12.22 24.06 12.68
CA LYS A 576 -13.45 23.95 13.48
C LYS A 576 -14.52 24.94 13.03
N VAL A 577 -14.18 26.22 12.88
CA VAL A 577 -15.12 27.26 12.42
C VAL A 577 -15.70 26.95 11.04
N LEU A 578 -14.86 26.52 10.10
CA LEU A 578 -15.29 26.17 8.74
C LEU A 578 -16.22 24.95 8.74
N LEU A 579 -15.85 23.88 9.45
CA LEU A 579 -16.64 22.65 9.52
C LEU A 579 -17.96 22.83 10.27
N ASP A 580 -17.95 23.56 11.40
CA ASP A 580 -19.16 23.88 12.17
C ASP A 580 -20.14 24.73 11.35
N SER A 581 -19.67 25.42 10.29
CA SER A 581 -20.52 26.16 9.35
C SER A 581 -21.11 25.34 8.19
N GLY A 582 -20.80 24.05 8.13
CA GLY A 582 -21.31 23.12 7.10
C GLY A 582 -20.46 23.04 5.83
N ILE A 583 -19.28 23.67 5.79
CA ILE A 583 -18.30 23.49 4.70
C ILE A 583 -17.69 22.10 4.86
N ARG A 584 -17.70 21.29 3.81
CA ARG A 584 -17.15 19.94 3.87
C ARG A 584 -15.63 19.96 3.73
N VAL A 585 -14.96 19.06 4.43
CA VAL A 585 -13.49 18.98 4.43
C VAL A 585 -12.90 18.61 3.06
N ASP A 586 -13.65 17.86 2.22
CA ASP A 586 -13.25 17.50 0.85
C ASP A 586 -13.24 18.71 -0.11
N GLN A 587 -13.80 19.84 0.31
CA GLN A 587 -13.80 21.11 -0.43
C GLN A 587 -12.68 22.05 0.02
N LEU A 588 -11.79 21.62 0.91
CA LEU A 588 -10.73 22.46 1.49
C LEU A 588 -9.34 21.94 1.11
N ALA A 589 -8.42 22.88 0.89
CA ALA A 589 -7.00 22.61 0.68
C ALA A 589 -6.13 23.55 1.54
N GLY A 590 -4.91 23.15 1.88
CA GLY A 590 -3.97 23.98 2.66
C GLY A 590 -2.84 24.56 1.83
N HIS A 591 -2.55 25.86 1.99
CA HIS A 591 -1.37 26.55 1.44
C HIS A 591 -0.67 27.30 2.55
N PHE A 592 0.46 26.77 3.01
CA PHE A 592 1.18 27.30 4.16
C PHE A 592 2.56 27.81 3.75
N HIS A 593 2.86 29.06 4.08
CA HIS A 593 4.20 29.61 3.91
C HIS A 593 5.09 29.24 5.10
N ASP A 594 6.37 28.95 4.84
CA ASP A 594 7.33 28.48 5.85
C ASP A 594 8.21 29.61 6.41
N THR A 595 7.68 30.84 6.43
CA THR A 595 8.41 32.03 6.93
C THR A 595 8.93 31.84 8.34
N TYR A 596 8.09 31.27 9.23
CA TYR A 596 8.41 31.04 10.65
C TYR A 596 8.63 29.55 10.98
N GLY A 597 8.87 28.70 9.97
CA GLY A 597 9.15 27.27 10.15
C GLY A 597 7.93 26.42 10.55
N GLN A 598 6.70 26.95 10.41
CA GLN A 598 5.46 26.30 10.85
C GLN A 598 4.77 25.48 9.76
N ALA A 599 5.17 25.61 8.49
CA ALA A 599 4.29 25.22 7.39
C ALA A 599 4.03 23.70 7.32
N VAL A 600 5.06 22.87 7.56
CA VAL A 600 4.89 21.41 7.63
C VAL A 600 4.01 21.01 8.81
N ALA A 601 4.15 21.67 9.96
CA ALA A 601 3.34 21.41 11.15
C ALA A 601 1.88 21.83 10.94
N ASN A 602 1.65 22.95 10.25
CA ASN A 602 0.32 23.43 9.89
C ASN A 602 -0.36 22.50 8.86
N ALA A 603 0.39 22.03 7.86
CA ALA A 603 -0.09 21.03 6.91
C ALA A 603 -0.47 19.72 7.62
N TRP A 604 0.35 19.27 8.58
CA TRP A 604 0.05 18.10 9.40
C TRP A 604 -1.21 18.29 10.24
N ALA A 605 -1.38 19.45 10.90
CA ALA A 605 -2.59 19.76 11.67
C ALA A 605 -3.84 19.79 10.79
N ALA A 606 -3.76 20.38 9.59
CA ALA A 606 -4.86 20.35 8.62
C ALA A 606 -5.16 18.92 8.15
N TYR A 607 -4.14 18.08 7.97
CA TYR A 607 -4.30 16.65 7.66
C TYR A 607 -5.03 15.89 8.77
N GLU A 608 -4.69 16.13 10.04
CA GLU A 608 -5.41 15.58 11.20
C GLU A 608 -6.89 16.00 11.22
N CYS A 609 -7.20 17.21 10.76
CA CYS A 609 -8.57 17.70 10.58
C CYS A 609 -9.30 17.13 9.34
N GLY A 610 -8.65 16.27 8.55
CA GLY A 610 -9.25 15.60 7.39
C GLY A 610 -8.90 16.20 6.03
N VAL A 611 -8.12 17.29 5.95
CA VAL A 611 -7.67 17.87 4.68
C VAL A 611 -6.73 16.90 3.96
N ARG A 612 -6.88 16.78 2.64
CA ARG A 612 -6.10 15.83 1.81
C ARG A 612 -5.40 16.49 0.63
N THR A 613 -5.57 17.79 0.41
CA THR A 613 -4.90 18.55 -0.65
C THR A 613 -4.02 19.63 -0.05
N PHE A 614 -2.75 19.67 -0.47
CA PHE A 614 -1.81 20.70 -0.03
C PHE A 614 -1.06 21.29 -1.22
N ASP A 615 -0.99 22.62 -1.25
CA ASP A 615 -0.20 23.35 -2.23
C ASP A 615 1.22 23.55 -1.66
N SER A 616 2.23 23.31 -2.50
CA SER A 616 3.64 23.42 -2.13
C SER A 616 4.51 23.73 -3.34
N SER A 617 5.74 24.18 -3.07
CA SER A 617 6.65 24.62 -4.11
C SER A 617 7.98 23.89 -4.02
N VAL A 618 8.44 23.33 -5.14
CA VAL A 618 9.75 22.67 -5.25
C VAL A 618 10.87 23.57 -4.74
N ALA A 619 11.84 23.00 -4.02
CA ALA A 619 12.94 23.69 -3.34
C ALA A 619 12.52 24.81 -2.37
N GLY A 620 11.23 24.88 -2.00
CA GLY A 620 10.67 26.00 -1.23
C GLY A 620 10.78 27.33 -1.98
N LEU A 621 10.60 27.32 -3.31
CA LEU A 621 10.59 28.54 -4.12
C LEU A 621 9.36 29.40 -3.79
N GLY A 622 9.54 30.71 -3.81
CA GLY A 622 8.44 31.67 -3.70
C GLY A 622 8.73 32.78 -2.70
N GLY A 623 7.66 33.29 -2.11
CA GLY A 623 7.61 34.50 -1.28
C GLY A 623 6.28 35.20 -1.52
N CYS A 624 6.02 36.31 -0.84
CA CYS A 624 4.96 37.21 -1.25
C CYS A 624 5.57 38.59 -1.54
N PRO A 625 5.39 39.17 -2.74
CA PRO A 625 5.91 40.52 -3.02
C PRO A 625 5.22 41.59 -2.17
N PHE A 626 4.02 41.29 -1.68
CA PHE A 626 3.19 42.15 -0.84
C PHE A 626 3.31 41.85 0.66
N ALA A 627 4.14 40.88 1.07
CA ALA A 627 4.49 40.65 2.49
C ALA A 627 6.02 40.61 2.65
N PRO A 628 6.66 41.78 2.82
CA PRO A 628 8.12 41.89 2.92
C PRO A 628 8.69 41.03 4.05
N GLY A 629 9.62 40.11 3.73
CA GLY A 629 10.27 39.22 4.69
C GLY A 629 9.71 37.79 4.75
N ALA A 630 8.59 37.52 4.07
CA ALA A 630 8.07 36.15 3.95
C ALA A 630 9.03 35.27 3.12
N LYS A 631 9.56 34.19 3.73
CA LYS A 631 10.53 33.29 3.06
C LYS A 631 9.92 32.47 1.92
N GLY A 632 8.59 32.33 1.91
CA GLY A 632 7.84 31.72 0.80
C GLY A 632 7.11 30.44 1.15
N ASN A 633 6.77 29.68 0.11
CA ASN A 633 5.99 28.45 0.18
C ASN A 633 6.68 27.36 0.99
N VAL A 634 5.90 26.45 1.58
CA VAL A 634 6.42 25.16 2.04
C VAL A 634 7.07 24.39 0.90
N SER A 635 8.21 23.76 1.18
CA SER A 635 8.90 22.91 0.22
C SER A 635 8.10 21.65 -0.07
N THR A 636 7.91 21.33 -1.35
CA THR A 636 7.26 20.08 -1.78
C THR A 636 8.00 18.86 -1.24
N GLU A 637 9.34 18.89 -1.26
CA GLU A 637 10.19 17.82 -0.72
C GLU A 637 9.98 17.63 0.78
N ASP A 638 9.89 18.72 1.56
CA ASP A 638 9.72 18.66 3.02
C ASP A 638 8.35 18.09 3.40
N LEU A 639 7.28 18.44 2.67
CA LEU A 639 5.96 17.84 2.85
C LEU A 639 5.95 16.36 2.45
N VAL A 640 6.43 16.04 1.25
CA VAL A 640 6.47 14.65 0.74
C VAL A 640 7.29 13.76 1.68
N TYR A 641 8.46 14.24 2.13
CA TYR A 641 9.26 13.54 3.13
C TYR A 641 8.47 13.26 4.42
N SER A 642 7.77 14.25 4.94
CA SER A 642 6.99 14.12 6.18
C SER A 642 5.86 13.10 6.03
N PHE A 643 5.07 13.18 4.96
CA PHE A 643 4.01 12.23 4.68
C PHE A 643 4.55 10.81 4.43
N HIS A 644 5.60 10.65 3.63
CA HIS A 644 6.21 9.35 3.37
C HIS A 644 6.77 8.71 4.63
N LYS A 645 7.40 9.49 5.52
CA LYS A 645 7.90 8.99 6.81
C LYS A 645 6.79 8.57 7.76
N ALA A 646 5.59 9.13 7.61
CA ALA A 646 4.40 8.71 8.31
C ALA A 646 3.67 7.53 7.63
N GLY A 647 4.21 6.97 6.54
CA GLY A 647 3.57 5.89 5.78
C GLY A 647 2.42 6.35 4.86
N ILE A 648 2.28 7.66 4.64
CA ILE A 648 1.23 8.27 3.82
C ILE A 648 1.76 8.49 2.41
N GLU A 649 1.10 7.90 1.43
CA GLU A 649 1.54 7.97 0.03
C GLU A 649 1.03 9.21 -0.69
N THR A 650 1.95 9.86 -1.43
CA THR A 650 1.67 11.03 -2.28
C THR A 650 1.74 10.74 -3.78
N GLY A 651 2.28 9.57 -4.17
CA GLY A 651 2.55 9.21 -5.58
C GLY A 651 3.76 9.92 -6.22
N ILE A 652 4.53 10.69 -5.44
CA ILE A 652 5.69 11.46 -5.92
C ILE A 652 7.00 10.74 -5.55
N ASP A 653 7.91 10.61 -6.51
CA ASP A 653 9.28 10.13 -6.32
C ASP A 653 10.14 11.22 -5.67
N LEU A 654 10.36 11.09 -4.36
CA LEU A 654 11.08 12.10 -3.56
C LEU A 654 12.53 12.29 -4.01
N ALA A 655 13.19 11.26 -4.55
CA ALA A 655 14.58 11.38 -5.02
C ALA A 655 14.64 12.27 -6.27
N LYS A 656 13.81 11.98 -7.28
CA LYS A 656 13.71 12.81 -8.50
C LYS A 656 13.23 14.22 -8.21
N LEU A 657 12.32 14.38 -7.25
CA LEU A 657 11.87 15.70 -6.81
C LEU A 657 13.04 16.49 -6.19
N SER A 658 13.83 15.85 -5.32
CA SER A 658 15.00 16.48 -4.68
C SER A 658 16.07 16.89 -5.70
N GLU A 659 16.31 16.06 -6.72
CA GLU A 659 17.20 16.41 -7.85
C GLU A 659 16.67 17.61 -8.64
N THR A 660 15.36 17.66 -8.87
CA THR A 660 14.70 18.77 -9.56
C THR A 660 14.83 20.06 -8.77
N GLY A 661 14.61 20.02 -7.45
CA GLY A 661 14.81 21.14 -6.54
C GLY A 661 16.26 21.65 -6.55
N GLN A 662 17.24 20.75 -6.51
CA GLN A 662 18.65 21.13 -6.59
C GLN A 662 19.01 21.76 -7.96
N TRP A 663 18.49 21.19 -9.05
CA TRP A 663 18.70 21.73 -10.40
C TRP A 663 18.14 23.15 -10.52
N ILE A 664 16.88 23.39 -10.15
CA ILE A 664 16.26 24.70 -10.32
C ILE A 664 16.93 25.76 -9.43
N SER A 665 17.27 25.43 -8.18
CA SER A 665 18.03 26.34 -7.32
C SER A 665 19.39 26.73 -7.93
N SER A 666 20.07 25.77 -8.57
CA SER A 666 21.34 26.03 -9.26
C SER A 666 21.16 26.95 -10.47
N VAL A 667 20.14 26.70 -11.30
CA VAL A 667 19.81 27.53 -12.47
C VAL A 667 19.46 28.96 -12.07
N LEU A 668 18.71 29.12 -10.98
CA LEU A 668 18.32 30.42 -10.45
C LEU A 668 19.43 31.12 -9.66
N GLN A 669 20.54 30.43 -9.36
CA GLN A 669 21.62 30.89 -8.48
C GLN A 669 21.10 31.28 -7.09
N GLY A 670 20.09 30.57 -6.59
CA GLY A 670 19.45 30.78 -5.30
C GLY A 670 19.67 29.61 -4.34
N PRO A 671 19.42 29.78 -3.04
CA PRO A 671 19.45 28.66 -2.10
C PRO A 671 18.35 27.66 -2.44
N ASN A 672 18.60 26.38 -2.15
CA ASN A 672 17.53 25.40 -2.01
C ASN A 672 17.02 25.52 -0.57
N ASN A 673 15.75 25.87 -0.38
CA ASN A 673 15.16 26.06 0.96
C ASN A 673 14.59 24.76 1.54
N SER A 674 14.54 23.68 0.75
CA SER A 674 14.14 22.36 1.24
C SER A 674 15.18 21.79 2.19
N ARG A 675 14.77 21.44 3.40
CA ARG A 675 15.64 20.75 4.38
C ARG A 675 15.84 19.29 4.01
N ALA A 676 14.76 18.59 3.67
CA ALA A 676 14.78 17.19 3.25
C ALA A 676 15.48 17.03 1.89
N GLY A 677 15.11 17.85 0.91
CA GLY A 677 15.68 17.85 -0.43
C GLY A 677 17.19 18.08 -0.44
N GLN A 678 17.69 19.03 0.37
CA GLN A 678 19.13 19.21 0.54
C GLN A 678 19.83 18.00 1.18
N ALA A 679 19.24 17.40 2.22
CA ALA A 679 19.83 16.24 2.88
C ALA A 679 19.88 15.02 1.94
N ILE A 680 18.81 14.80 1.16
CA ILE A 680 18.69 13.71 0.18
C ILE A 680 19.64 13.95 -0.99
N ALA A 681 19.65 15.17 -1.55
CA ALA A 681 20.57 15.54 -2.63
C ALA A 681 22.03 15.49 -2.16
N ARG A 682 22.33 15.80 -0.89
CA ARG A 682 23.67 15.62 -0.30
C ARG A 682 23.98 14.17 0.01
N GLY A 683 23.01 13.30 0.28
CA GLY A 683 23.22 11.84 0.35
C GLY A 683 23.56 11.26 -1.03
N ALA A 684 22.86 11.72 -2.06
CA ALA A 684 23.13 11.41 -3.47
C ALA A 684 24.43 12.06 -3.99
N ALA A 685 24.79 13.24 -3.48
CA ALA A 685 26.01 13.95 -3.82
C ALA A 685 27.21 13.54 -2.95
N ALA A 686 27.03 13.03 -1.74
CA ALA A 686 28.08 12.39 -0.95
C ALA A 686 28.42 11.00 -1.51
N SER A 687 27.48 10.37 -2.22
CA SER A 687 27.75 9.23 -3.10
C SER A 687 28.34 9.63 -4.46
N SER A 688 28.34 10.92 -4.85
CA SER A 688 28.93 11.41 -6.12
C SER A 688 30.16 12.35 -5.98
N SER A 689 30.48 12.85 -4.79
CA SER A 689 31.54 13.82 -4.49
C SER A 689 32.49 13.43 -3.35
N SER A 690 32.36 12.21 -2.81
CA SER A 690 33.61 11.51 -2.49
C SER A 690 34.32 11.39 -3.83
N THR A 691 35.56 11.87 -3.91
CA THR A 691 36.52 11.41 -4.91
C THR A 691 36.18 9.97 -5.22
N LYS A 692 35.63 9.74 -6.42
CA LYS A 692 35.72 8.44 -7.04
C LYS A 692 37.23 8.25 -7.23
N GLU A 693 37.91 7.80 -6.17
CA GLU A 693 38.53 6.51 -6.33
C GLU A 693 37.42 5.67 -6.92
N GLU A 694 37.55 5.37 -8.20
CA GLU A 694 36.86 4.22 -8.74
C GLU A 694 36.91 3.17 -7.63
N VAL A 695 35.76 2.90 -7.01
CA VAL A 695 35.51 1.54 -6.57
C VAL A 695 35.32 0.82 -7.89
N SER A 696 36.46 0.62 -8.57
CA SER A 696 36.85 -0.63 -9.18
C SER A 696 35.99 -1.69 -8.52
N SER A 697 35.27 -2.45 -9.34
CA SER A 697 34.69 -3.72 -8.95
C SER A 697 35.69 -4.45 -8.05
N THR A 698 35.62 -4.23 -6.74
CA THR A 698 36.54 -4.79 -5.76
C THR A 698 35.85 -6.01 -5.25
N LYS A 699 35.46 -6.85 -6.22
CA LYS A 699 35.13 -8.23 -5.96
C LYS A 699 36.32 -8.79 -5.20
N LEU A 700 36.08 -9.18 -3.96
CA LEU A 700 37.13 -9.70 -3.12
C LEU A 700 37.61 -11.00 -3.76
N LYS A 701 38.93 -11.12 -3.92
CA LYS A 701 39.52 -12.37 -4.41
C LYS A 701 39.54 -13.34 -3.24
N TRP A 702 38.69 -14.36 -3.33
CA TRP A 702 38.58 -15.43 -2.35
C TRP A 702 39.47 -16.60 -2.77
N GLU A 703 40.36 -17.03 -1.88
CA GLU A 703 41.25 -18.18 -2.11
C GLU A 703 40.84 -19.30 -1.17
N LEU A 704 40.64 -20.50 -1.72
CA LEU A 704 40.35 -21.70 -0.92
C LEU A 704 41.60 -22.07 -0.12
N ILE A 705 41.49 -22.06 1.21
CA ILE A 705 42.60 -22.37 2.12
C ILE A 705 42.44 -23.74 2.79
N ASP A 706 41.22 -24.25 2.88
CA ASP A 706 40.93 -25.60 3.40
C ASP A 706 39.57 -26.09 2.90
N GLN A 707 39.38 -27.41 2.87
CA GLN A 707 38.16 -28.05 2.38
C GLN A 707 37.85 -29.34 3.16
N PRO A 708 37.42 -29.23 4.43
CA PRO A 708 37.01 -30.38 5.22
C PRO A 708 35.62 -30.88 4.77
N GLU A 709 35.19 -32.04 5.27
CA GLU A 709 33.95 -32.68 4.80
C GLU A 709 32.71 -31.77 4.94
N GLY A 710 32.13 -31.41 3.79
CA GLY A 710 30.90 -30.61 3.74
C GLY A 710 31.10 -29.10 3.94
N LEU A 711 32.34 -28.60 4.03
CA LEU A 711 32.65 -27.18 4.16
C LEU A 711 33.78 -26.75 3.21
N ASP A 712 33.72 -25.51 2.72
CA ASP A 712 34.85 -24.82 2.12
C ASP A 712 35.27 -23.66 3.01
N ILE A 713 36.58 -23.51 3.24
CA ILE A 713 37.16 -22.39 3.98
C ILE A 713 37.93 -21.52 2.99
N LEU A 714 37.45 -20.29 2.76
CA LEU A 714 38.08 -19.32 1.87
C LEU A 714 38.61 -18.13 2.65
N ARG A 715 39.70 -17.53 2.17
CA ARG A 715 40.28 -16.32 2.73
C ARG A 715 40.39 -15.21 1.68
N SER A 716 40.13 -13.98 2.11
CA SER A 716 40.43 -12.76 1.35
C SER A 716 40.95 -11.69 2.30
N GLY A 717 42.27 -11.51 2.37
CA GLY A 717 42.92 -10.61 3.33
C GLY A 717 42.56 -10.97 4.78
N ALA A 718 41.98 -10.00 5.51
CA ALA A 718 41.51 -10.15 6.89
C ALA A 718 40.08 -10.75 7.03
N ASN A 719 39.51 -11.28 5.93
CA ASN A 719 38.21 -11.93 5.92
C ASN A 719 38.37 -13.45 5.72
N VAL A 720 37.65 -14.24 6.52
CA VAL A 720 37.47 -15.68 6.26
C VAL A 720 36.01 -15.96 5.98
N LYS A 721 35.73 -16.79 4.98
CA LYS A 721 34.40 -17.21 4.56
C LYS A 721 34.30 -18.73 4.64
N VAL A 722 33.34 -19.21 5.43
CA VAL A 722 33.00 -20.63 5.58
C VAL A 722 31.73 -20.88 4.77
N VAL A 723 31.81 -21.79 3.80
CA VAL A 723 30.70 -22.14 2.90
C VAL A 723 30.24 -23.56 3.22
N LEU A 724 28.96 -23.74 3.56
CA LEU A 724 28.34 -25.06 3.67
C LEU A 724 28.16 -25.65 2.27
N ARG A 725 28.71 -26.84 2.02
CA ARG A 725 28.73 -27.50 0.70
C ARG A 725 28.11 -28.90 0.75
N ARG A 726 26.87 -28.98 1.19
CA ARG A 726 25.98 -30.16 1.04
C ARG A 726 24.65 -29.76 0.39
N PRO A 727 24.66 -29.14 -0.81
CA PRO A 727 23.46 -28.54 -1.42
C PRO A 727 22.35 -29.55 -1.71
N ARG A 728 22.70 -30.81 -2.01
CA ARG A 728 21.73 -31.90 -2.27
C ARG A 728 20.96 -32.32 -1.00
N ASN A 729 21.52 -32.06 0.17
CA ASN A 729 20.95 -32.42 1.48
C ASN A 729 20.47 -31.17 2.24
N GLY A 730 20.20 -30.06 1.54
CA GLY A 730 19.74 -28.82 2.17
C GLY A 730 20.78 -28.16 3.10
N ASN A 731 22.06 -28.52 2.97
CA ASN A 731 23.12 -28.11 3.89
C ASN A 731 22.84 -28.49 5.35
N ALA A 732 22.15 -29.61 5.57
CA ALA A 732 21.96 -30.16 6.91
C ALA A 732 23.30 -30.44 7.61
N LEU A 733 23.37 -30.13 8.91
CA LEU A 733 24.58 -30.17 9.72
C LEU A 733 24.78 -31.58 10.32
N THR A 734 25.83 -32.26 9.88
CA THR A 734 26.29 -33.51 10.52
C THR A 734 27.05 -33.20 11.80
N THR A 735 27.21 -34.19 12.69
CA THR A 735 28.07 -34.08 13.87
C THR A 735 29.48 -33.64 13.52
N GLU A 736 30.05 -34.21 12.45
CA GLU A 736 31.39 -33.87 11.97
C GLU A 736 31.47 -32.41 11.50
N MET A 737 30.48 -31.92 10.73
CA MET A 737 30.43 -30.51 10.32
C MET A 737 30.33 -29.56 11.52
N VAL A 738 29.55 -29.91 12.55
CA VAL A 738 29.42 -29.11 13.78
C VAL A 738 30.76 -29.01 14.50
N SER A 739 31.44 -30.14 14.73
CA SER A 739 32.76 -30.18 15.37
C SER A 739 33.82 -29.43 14.55
N GLN A 740 33.78 -29.55 13.22
CA GLN A 740 34.68 -28.81 12.33
C GLN A 740 34.43 -27.31 12.40
N LEU A 741 33.17 -26.85 12.28
CA LEU A 741 32.81 -25.43 12.39
C LEU A 741 33.32 -24.83 13.71
N GLN A 742 33.08 -25.51 14.84
CA GLN A 742 33.59 -25.10 16.14
C GLN A 742 35.11 -24.95 16.14
N ARG A 743 35.83 -25.95 15.63
CA ARG A 743 37.30 -25.96 15.56
C ARG A 743 37.84 -24.80 14.73
N TYR A 744 37.30 -24.59 13.52
CA TYR A 744 37.75 -23.49 12.66
C TYR A 744 37.44 -22.13 13.26
N ILE A 745 36.25 -21.91 13.81
CA ILE A 745 35.91 -20.62 14.40
C ILE A 745 36.80 -20.34 15.61
N LYS A 746 37.09 -21.33 16.47
CA LYS A 746 38.05 -21.17 17.58
C LYS A 746 39.45 -20.82 17.09
N GLN A 747 39.94 -21.52 16.07
CA GLN A 747 41.25 -21.24 15.47
C GLN A 747 41.31 -19.82 14.88
N ILE A 748 40.32 -19.45 14.07
CA ILE A 748 40.18 -18.12 13.46
C ILE A 748 40.08 -17.04 14.55
N SER A 749 39.36 -17.32 15.64
CA SER A 749 39.17 -16.37 16.74
C SER A 749 40.48 -15.94 17.41
N THR A 750 41.50 -16.81 17.36
CA THR A 750 42.83 -16.53 17.91
C THR A 750 43.81 -15.91 16.91
N ASP A 751 43.47 -15.84 15.62
CA ASP A 751 44.34 -15.27 14.60
C ASP A 751 44.20 -13.73 14.56
N PRO A 752 45.22 -12.95 14.95
CA PRO A 752 45.15 -11.50 14.98
C PRO A 752 45.07 -10.86 13.58
N THR A 753 45.36 -11.64 12.53
CA THR A 753 45.29 -11.19 11.13
C THR A 753 43.88 -11.30 10.54
N ILE A 754 42.92 -11.88 11.26
CA ILE A 754 41.53 -12.03 10.83
C ILE A 754 40.63 -11.11 11.66
N SER A 755 39.81 -10.32 10.98
CA SER A 755 38.90 -9.35 11.59
C SER A 755 37.43 -9.69 11.37
N ARG A 756 37.11 -10.50 10.34
CA ARG A 756 35.74 -10.85 9.93
C ARG A 756 35.62 -12.32 9.57
N ILE A 757 34.49 -12.92 9.98
CA ILE A 757 34.09 -14.29 9.66
C ILE A 757 32.74 -14.25 8.93
N VAL A 758 32.65 -14.87 7.78
CA VAL A 758 31.42 -14.99 7.00
C VAL A 758 30.96 -16.44 7.00
N LEU A 759 29.69 -16.69 7.31
CA LEU A 759 29.02 -17.97 7.11
C LEU A 759 28.06 -17.85 5.92
N THR A 760 28.19 -18.75 4.94
CA THR A 760 27.29 -18.84 3.79
C THR A 760 27.12 -20.28 3.35
N ALA A 761 26.33 -20.54 2.31
CA ALA A 761 26.13 -21.87 1.78
C ALA A 761 25.98 -21.87 0.26
N GLU A 762 26.20 -23.04 -0.34
CA GLU A 762 25.96 -23.27 -1.75
C GLU A 762 24.61 -23.97 -1.96
N GLY A 763 23.94 -23.65 -3.08
CA GLY A 763 22.69 -24.31 -3.49
C GLY A 763 21.42 -23.61 -3.04
N LYS A 764 20.31 -24.35 -3.04
CA LYS A 764 18.96 -23.80 -2.83
C LYS A 764 18.71 -23.31 -1.39
N PHE A 765 19.28 -24.00 -0.40
CA PHE A 765 19.05 -23.72 1.02
C PHE A 765 20.30 -23.11 1.64
N PHE A 766 20.12 -22.22 2.61
CA PHE A 766 21.22 -21.82 3.47
C PHE A 766 21.58 -22.98 4.41
N CYS A 767 20.62 -23.47 5.20
CA CYS A 767 20.78 -24.64 6.05
C CYS A 767 19.44 -25.14 6.58
N THR A 768 19.14 -26.43 6.44
CA THR A 768 17.90 -27.05 6.92
C THR A 768 17.97 -27.55 8.38
N GLY A 769 19.05 -27.22 9.10
CA GLY A 769 19.23 -27.63 10.50
C GLY A 769 20.03 -28.90 10.65
N MET A 770 19.76 -29.68 11.70
CA MET A 770 20.51 -30.90 12.01
C MET A 770 20.23 -32.01 10.99
N ASP A 771 21.25 -32.77 10.63
CA ASP A 771 21.10 -33.95 9.78
C ASP A 771 20.48 -35.11 10.57
N LEU A 772 19.22 -35.41 10.28
CA LEU A 772 18.45 -36.50 10.90
C LEU A 772 18.50 -37.80 10.09
N SER A 773 19.31 -37.87 9.03
CA SER A 773 19.43 -39.08 8.22
C SER A 773 20.45 -40.07 8.82
N GLY A 774 20.10 -41.37 8.84
CA GLY A 774 20.96 -42.46 9.31
C GLY A 774 20.67 -42.97 10.74
N ASN A 775 21.60 -43.75 11.30
CA ASN A 775 21.57 -44.29 12.69
C ASN A 775 21.81 -43.18 13.77
N SER A 776 21.54 -41.92 13.45
CA SER A 776 21.66 -40.77 14.34
C SER A 776 20.67 -40.91 15.50
N LYS A 777 21.14 -41.51 16.59
CA LYS A 777 20.39 -41.61 17.84
C LYS A 777 20.20 -40.20 18.38
N ILE A 778 18.95 -39.75 18.52
CA ILE A 778 18.63 -38.66 19.45
C ILE A 778 19.10 -39.15 20.81
N ASP A 779 19.98 -38.39 21.48
CA ASP A 779 20.60 -38.83 22.72
C ASP A 779 19.54 -39.20 23.75
N LYS A 780 19.65 -40.40 24.31
CA LYS A 780 18.87 -40.78 25.49
C LYS A 780 19.47 -40.09 26.72
N PRO A 781 18.66 -39.65 27.69
CA PRO A 781 19.19 -39.13 28.93
C PRO A 781 20.16 -40.14 29.58
N GLY A 782 21.40 -39.72 29.86
CA GLY A 782 22.43 -40.55 30.52
C GLY A 782 23.49 -41.19 29.62
N ALA A 783 23.63 -40.77 28.35
CA ALA A 783 24.75 -41.20 27.49
C ALA A 783 26.10 -40.59 27.94
N GLU A 784 27.20 -41.36 27.85
CA GLU A 784 28.56 -40.87 28.10
C GLU A 784 29.10 -40.11 26.88
N GLY A 785 29.45 -38.83 27.05
CA GLY A 785 29.98 -37.94 26.00
C GLY A 785 29.17 -36.64 25.85
N PRO A 786 29.66 -35.65 25.06
CA PRO A 786 28.92 -34.42 24.78
C PRO A 786 27.66 -34.73 23.99
N THR A 787 26.50 -34.26 24.48
CA THR A 787 25.22 -34.49 23.81
C THR A 787 25.07 -33.61 22.57
N GLN A 788 24.13 -33.94 21.69
CA GLN A 788 23.73 -33.07 20.57
C GLN A 788 23.35 -31.65 21.04
N HIS A 789 22.70 -31.55 22.20
CA HIS A 789 22.41 -30.27 22.84
C HIS A 789 23.69 -29.47 23.13
N ASP A 790 24.69 -30.12 23.73
CA ASP A 790 25.95 -29.47 24.10
C ASP A 790 26.73 -29.02 22.86
N MET A 791 26.79 -29.86 21.83
CA MET A 791 27.49 -29.53 20.57
C MET A 791 26.88 -28.30 19.88
N PHE A 792 25.57 -28.24 19.71
CA PHE A 792 24.93 -27.10 19.04
C PHE A 792 24.98 -25.83 19.90
N THR A 793 24.79 -25.95 21.21
CA THR A 793 24.92 -24.83 22.14
C THR A 793 26.32 -24.24 22.10
N GLU A 794 27.35 -25.09 22.16
CA GLU A 794 28.74 -24.66 22.09
C GLU A 794 29.10 -24.06 20.71
N LEU A 795 28.54 -24.57 19.62
CA LEU A 795 28.76 -24.02 18.28
C LEU A 795 28.22 -22.58 18.18
N PHE A 796 26.95 -22.36 18.55
CA PHE A 796 26.35 -21.03 18.46
C PHE A 796 27.01 -20.04 19.43
N GLN A 797 27.39 -20.51 20.63
CA GLN A 797 28.13 -19.69 21.58
C GLN A 797 29.52 -19.30 21.03
N THR A 798 30.23 -20.25 20.42
CA THR A 798 31.54 -20.00 19.78
C THR A 798 31.44 -18.95 18.67
N ILE A 799 30.37 -18.96 17.86
CA ILE A 799 30.12 -17.93 16.84
C ILE A 799 29.86 -16.57 17.52
N SER A 800 28.94 -16.54 18.50
CA SER A 800 28.52 -15.31 19.17
C SER A 800 29.66 -14.64 19.94
N ASP A 801 30.58 -15.43 20.52
CA ASP A 801 31.71 -14.96 21.34
C ASP A 801 32.97 -14.64 20.54
N ALA A 802 33.02 -15.01 19.25
CA ALA A 802 34.16 -14.71 18.40
C ALA A 802 34.44 -13.18 18.43
N PRO A 803 35.68 -12.74 18.70
CA PRO A 803 35.99 -11.30 18.76
C PRO A 803 35.86 -10.61 17.40
N GLN A 804 35.94 -11.37 16.31
CA GLN A 804 35.71 -10.90 14.95
C GLN A 804 34.23 -10.54 14.72
N VAL A 805 34.00 -9.68 13.73
CA VAL A 805 32.66 -9.41 13.21
C VAL A 805 32.19 -10.63 12.41
N THR A 806 31.10 -11.24 12.84
CA THR A 806 30.52 -12.43 12.22
C THR A 806 29.32 -12.05 11.34
N ILE A 807 29.28 -12.55 10.11
CA ILE A 807 28.26 -12.19 9.12
C ILE A 807 27.65 -13.48 8.56
N ALA A 808 26.33 -13.60 8.61
CA ALA A 808 25.60 -14.62 7.87
C ALA A 808 25.16 -14.07 6.50
N ALA A 809 25.71 -14.62 5.42
CA ALA A 809 25.28 -14.35 4.05
C ALA A 809 24.31 -15.44 3.60
N ILE A 810 23.01 -15.17 3.71
CA ILE A 810 21.92 -16.12 3.55
C ILE A 810 21.52 -16.20 2.07
N ASN A 811 21.94 -17.28 1.41
CA ASN A 811 21.70 -17.54 -0.02
C ASN A 811 20.33 -18.17 -0.33
N GLY A 812 19.59 -18.63 0.69
CA GLY A 812 18.33 -19.33 0.51
C GLY A 812 17.64 -19.68 1.82
N PRO A 813 16.55 -20.47 1.80
CA PRO A 813 15.75 -20.73 2.99
C PRO A 813 16.52 -21.46 4.11
N LEU A 814 16.12 -21.22 5.36
CA LEU A 814 16.74 -21.79 6.54
C LEU A 814 15.73 -22.28 7.59
N TYR A 815 16.10 -23.36 8.27
CA TYR A 815 15.26 -24.08 9.24
C TYR A 815 16.07 -24.49 10.47
N ALA A 816 15.41 -24.58 11.63
CA ALA A 816 15.95 -25.11 12.88
C ALA A 816 17.40 -24.65 13.17
N GLY A 817 18.37 -25.57 13.22
CA GLY A 817 19.78 -25.24 13.48
C GLY A 817 20.41 -24.25 12.47
N GLY A 818 19.91 -24.16 11.24
CA GLY A 818 20.33 -23.16 10.27
C GLY A 818 19.97 -21.73 10.67
N ILE A 819 18.86 -21.57 11.40
CA ILE A 819 18.44 -20.31 12.02
C ILE A 819 19.40 -19.94 13.13
N GLY A 820 19.78 -20.93 13.96
CA GLY A 820 20.80 -20.75 14.99
C GLY A 820 22.13 -20.24 14.40
N LEU A 821 22.61 -20.83 13.31
CA LEU A 821 23.83 -20.37 12.63
C LEU A 821 23.74 -18.89 12.21
N ALA A 822 22.61 -18.50 11.59
CA ALA A 822 22.45 -17.14 11.07
C ALA A 822 22.32 -16.07 12.17
N PHE A 823 21.62 -16.39 13.26
CA PHE A 823 21.33 -15.45 14.35
C PHE A 823 22.34 -15.51 15.50
N ALA A 824 23.21 -16.53 15.53
CA ALA A 824 24.42 -16.48 16.34
C ALA A 824 25.44 -15.45 15.80
N CYS A 825 25.40 -15.14 14.49
CA CYS A 825 26.23 -14.10 13.90
C CYS A 825 25.83 -12.68 14.37
N ASP A 826 26.68 -11.68 14.13
CA ASP A 826 26.43 -10.27 14.46
C ASP A 826 25.57 -9.58 13.40
N ILE A 827 25.73 -9.94 12.13
CA ILE A 827 25.12 -9.26 10.99
C ILE A 827 24.55 -10.28 10.01
N ARG A 828 23.42 -9.94 9.36
CA ARG A 828 22.77 -10.77 8.34
C ARG A 828 22.57 -10.01 7.04
N ILE A 829 23.05 -10.58 5.95
CA ILE A 829 22.83 -10.15 4.56
C ILE A 829 22.11 -11.31 3.88
N ALA A 830 20.93 -11.09 3.31
CA ALA A 830 20.09 -12.18 2.81
C ALA A 830 19.54 -11.90 1.42
N VAL A 831 19.36 -12.95 0.60
CA VAL A 831 18.53 -12.83 -0.60
C VAL A 831 17.08 -12.59 -0.20
N GLU A 832 16.42 -11.65 -0.86
CA GLU A 832 15.05 -11.21 -0.53
C GLU A 832 14.03 -12.35 -0.57
N THR A 833 14.25 -13.32 -1.46
CA THR A 833 13.39 -14.49 -1.64
C THR A 833 13.63 -15.61 -0.63
N ALA A 834 14.65 -15.51 0.23
CA ALA A 834 14.84 -16.50 1.29
C ALA A 834 13.70 -16.40 2.32
N THR A 835 13.37 -17.54 2.92
CA THR A 835 12.41 -17.61 4.01
C THR A 835 13.01 -18.38 5.18
N LEU A 836 12.53 -18.07 6.36
CA LEU A 836 12.95 -18.69 7.60
C LEU A 836 11.75 -19.39 8.24
N THR A 837 11.92 -20.59 8.77
CA THR A 837 10.83 -21.27 9.48
C THR A 837 11.32 -21.99 10.73
N VAL A 838 10.79 -21.59 11.89
CA VAL A 838 11.01 -22.27 13.18
C VAL A 838 10.05 -23.45 13.28
N SER A 839 10.37 -24.55 12.59
CA SER A 839 9.46 -25.68 12.34
C SER A 839 9.28 -26.65 13.51
N GLU A 840 10.02 -26.50 14.61
CA GLU A 840 10.13 -27.48 15.70
C GLU A 840 8.77 -27.87 16.29
N VAL A 841 7.86 -26.90 16.50
CA VAL A 841 6.52 -27.16 17.06
C VAL A 841 5.64 -28.01 16.14
N LYS A 842 5.89 -28.01 14.83
CA LYS A 842 5.20 -28.91 13.88
C LYS A 842 5.58 -30.38 14.08
N LEU A 843 6.71 -30.64 14.74
CA LEU A 843 7.23 -31.98 15.04
C LEU A 843 7.01 -32.37 16.51
N GLY A 844 6.26 -31.57 17.28
CA GLY A 844 6.12 -31.76 18.73
C GLY A 844 7.39 -31.44 19.52
N LEU A 845 8.34 -30.71 18.92
CA LEU A 845 9.56 -30.22 19.55
C LEU A 845 9.44 -28.72 19.89
N CYS A 846 10.44 -28.18 20.55
CA CYS A 846 10.56 -26.74 20.84
C CYS A 846 11.95 -26.26 20.41
N PRO A 847 12.10 -25.05 19.83
CA PRO A 847 13.37 -24.46 19.40
C PRO A 847 14.24 -24.03 20.61
N SER A 848 14.45 -24.91 21.59
CA SER A 848 15.05 -24.60 22.89
C SER A 848 16.44 -23.99 22.78
N ILE A 849 17.31 -24.57 21.96
CA ILE A 849 18.72 -24.15 21.81
C ILE A 849 18.83 -22.77 21.13
N ILE A 850 18.06 -22.56 20.05
CA ILE A 850 18.15 -21.33 19.25
C ILE A 850 17.34 -20.17 19.84
N SER A 851 16.40 -20.45 20.76
CA SER A 851 15.47 -19.48 21.34
C SER A 851 16.16 -18.22 21.91
N GLN A 852 17.32 -18.36 22.56
CA GLN A 852 18.05 -17.23 23.14
C GLN A 852 18.50 -16.19 22.09
N TYR A 853 18.90 -16.65 20.90
CA TYR A 853 19.34 -15.77 19.82
C TYR A 853 18.14 -15.12 19.12
N LEU A 854 17.04 -15.87 18.99
CA LEU A 854 15.79 -15.33 18.43
C LEU A 854 15.19 -14.24 19.31
N LEU A 855 15.11 -14.48 20.63
CA LEU A 855 14.56 -13.52 21.58
C LEU A 855 15.44 -12.26 21.69
N ARG A 856 16.76 -12.42 21.61
CA ARG A 856 17.73 -11.30 21.57
C ARG A 856 17.50 -10.41 20.36
N GLU A 857 17.29 -11.00 19.19
CA GLU A 857 17.31 -10.27 17.91
C GLU A 857 15.93 -9.82 17.43
N TRP A 858 14.85 -10.54 17.77
CA TRP A 858 13.51 -10.31 17.23
C TRP A 858 12.54 -9.67 18.23
N GLY A 859 12.89 -9.68 19.51
CA GLY A 859 11.99 -9.27 20.59
C GLY A 859 10.90 -10.30 20.90
N LEU A 860 10.28 -10.13 22.08
CA LEU A 860 9.43 -11.18 22.68
C LEU A 860 8.17 -11.49 21.87
N ALA A 861 7.49 -10.46 21.34
CA ALA A 861 6.21 -10.65 20.66
C ALA A 861 6.39 -11.39 19.33
N PHE A 862 7.29 -10.90 18.48
CA PHE A 862 7.56 -11.49 17.18
C PHE A 862 8.15 -12.90 17.32
N ALA A 863 9.14 -13.10 18.21
CA ALA A 863 9.70 -14.41 18.45
C ALA A 863 8.67 -15.42 18.99
N ARG A 864 7.79 -15.00 19.90
CA ARG A 864 6.75 -15.89 20.44
C ARG A 864 5.79 -16.32 19.34
N GLU A 865 5.30 -15.39 18.52
CA GLU A 865 4.42 -15.71 17.39
C GLU A 865 5.12 -16.67 16.43
N ALA A 866 6.31 -16.31 15.94
CA ALA A 866 7.11 -17.11 15.04
C ALA A 866 7.35 -18.55 15.53
N MET A 867 7.69 -18.72 16.82
CA MET A 867 7.96 -20.03 17.42
C MET A 867 6.69 -20.86 17.63
N LEU A 868 5.54 -20.22 17.88
CA LEU A 868 4.27 -20.91 18.14
C LEU A 868 3.53 -21.28 16.85
N SER A 869 3.56 -20.42 15.83
CA SER A 869 2.87 -20.64 14.56
C SER A 869 3.66 -21.55 13.62
N ALA A 870 4.99 -21.56 13.75
CA ALA A 870 5.90 -22.19 12.80
C ALA A 870 5.62 -21.80 11.34
N ARG A 871 5.09 -20.58 11.12
CA ARG A 871 4.87 -20.04 9.78
C ARG A 871 6.20 -19.67 9.13
N PRO A 872 6.28 -19.66 7.79
CA PRO A 872 7.38 -19.03 7.09
C PRO A 872 7.43 -17.54 7.39
N ILE A 873 8.64 -17.03 7.65
CA ILE A 873 8.95 -15.62 7.89
C ILE A 873 9.78 -15.13 6.72
N THR A 874 9.40 -14.00 6.14
CA THR A 874 10.11 -13.38 5.01
C THR A 874 11.32 -12.58 5.47
N MET A 875 12.33 -12.43 4.61
CA MET A 875 13.47 -11.55 4.92
C MET A 875 13.06 -10.08 5.03
N THR A 876 11.97 -9.67 4.38
CA THR A 876 11.40 -8.32 4.46
C THR A 876 10.80 -8.03 5.85
N GLU A 877 10.09 -9.00 6.45
CA GLU A 877 9.65 -8.89 7.85
C GLU A 877 10.85 -8.77 8.81
N LEU A 878 11.87 -9.62 8.64
CA LEU A 878 13.07 -9.56 9.47
C LEU A 878 13.87 -8.26 9.26
N LYS A 879 13.77 -7.65 8.07
CA LYS A 879 14.36 -6.35 7.75
C LYS A 879 13.60 -5.21 8.43
N SER A 880 12.26 -5.27 8.52
CA SER A 880 11.44 -4.22 9.14
C SER A 880 11.66 -4.11 10.65
N ILE A 881 11.98 -5.23 11.32
CA ILE A 881 12.34 -5.26 12.74
C ILE A 881 13.86 -5.09 13.00
N GLY A 882 14.66 -4.90 11.95
CA GLY A 882 16.10 -4.65 12.04
C GLY A 882 16.98 -5.89 12.26
N SER A 883 16.41 -7.09 12.28
CA SER A 883 17.16 -8.34 12.50
C SER A 883 17.90 -8.83 11.23
N VAL A 884 17.50 -8.39 10.03
CA VAL A 884 18.27 -8.52 8.78
C VAL A 884 18.75 -7.14 8.32
N HIS A 885 20.03 -7.02 7.94
CA HIS A 885 20.68 -5.74 7.76
C HIS A 885 20.76 -5.31 6.29
N VAL A 886 20.85 -6.25 5.36
CA VAL A 886 20.92 -5.97 3.92
C VAL A 886 20.11 -7.04 3.17
N LEU A 887 19.30 -6.60 2.20
CA LEU A 887 18.58 -7.48 1.29
C LEU A 887 19.23 -7.42 -0.09
N ALA A 888 19.57 -8.59 -0.61
CA ALA A 888 20.09 -8.78 -1.96
C ALA A 888 18.99 -9.33 -2.87
N LYS A 889 18.94 -8.88 -4.11
CA LYS A 889 17.89 -9.28 -5.07
C LYS A 889 17.97 -10.76 -5.47
N ASN A 890 19.19 -11.30 -5.51
CA ASN A 890 19.48 -12.68 -5.90
C ASN A 890 20.88 -13.08 -5.41
N ALA A 891 21.31 -14.31 -5.66
CA ALA A 891 22.60 -14.82 -5.19
C ALA A 891 23.83 -14.04 -5.73
N ALA A 892 23.79 -13.55 -6.98
CA ALA A 892 24.90 -12.76 -7.51
C ALA A 892 24.97 -11.38 -6.84
N ASP A 893 23.81 -10.78 -6.58
CA ASP A 893 23.73 -9.55 -5.78
C ASP A 893 24.16 -9.78 -4.33
N LEU A 894 23.88 -10.96 -3.75
CA LEU A 894 24.32 -11.30 -2.39
C LEU A 894 25.83 -11.23 -2.24
N ASP A 895 26.58 -11.81 -3.19
CA ASP A 895 28.05 -11.73 -3.21
C ASP A 895 28.54 -10.27 -3.34
N ASN A 896 27.90 -9.47 -4.20
CA ASN A 896 28.27 -8.06 -4.38
C ASN A 896 28.00 -7.24 -3.12
N GLN A 897 26.84 -7.42 -2.49
CA GLN A 897 26.48 -6.76 -1.24
C GLN A 897 27.42 -7.18 -0.10
N LEU A 898 27.76 -8.46 -0.02
CA LEU A 898 28.71 -8.98 0.96
C LEU A 898 30.09 -8.36 0.78
N ASP A 899 30.66 -8.38 -0.43
CA ASP A 899 31.98 -7.81 -0.69
C ASP A 899 32.01 -6.31 -0.40
N ALA A 900 30.98 -5.56 -0.82
CA ALA A 900 30.84 -4.14 -0.52
C ALA A 900 30.76 -3.88 1.00
N TYR A 901 30.03 -4.72 1.73
CA TYR A 901 29.91 -4.61 3.18
C TYR A 901 31.24 -4.88 3.87
N LEU A 902 31.96 -5.94 3.48
CA LEU A 902 33.28 -6.28 4.02
C LEU A 902 34.31 -5.17 3.75
N VAL A 903 34.29 -4.57 2.56
CA VAL A 903 35.14 -3.41 2.22
C VAL A 903 34.78 -2.19 3.10
N SER A 904 33.49 -1.95 3.36
CA SER A 904 33.08 -0.85 4.24
C SER A 904 33.60 -1.02 5.67
N LEU A 905 33.66 -2.27 6.17
CA LEU A 905 34.14 -2.60 7.50
C LEU A 905 35.66 -2.38 7.69
N ARG A 906 36.44 -2.17 6.62
CA ARG A 906 37.86 -1.80 6.75
C ARG A 906 38.09 -0.50 7.52
N LYS A 907 37.04 0.34 7.60
CA LYS A 907 37.06 1.62 8.32
C LYS A 907 36.72 1.48 9.80
N ALA A 908 36.25 0.31 10.23
CA ALA A 908 35.98 -0.01 11.63
C ALA A 908 37.19 -0.72 12.25
N ALA A 909 37.64 -0.21 13.40
CA ALA A 909 38.78 -0.82 14.11
C ALA A 909 38.35 -2.19 14.67
N PRO A 910 39.09 -3.29 14.40
CA PRO A 910 38.63 -4.63 14.79
C PRO A 910 38.57 -4.83 16.30
N GLY A 911 39.53 -4.30 17.07
CA GLY A 911 39.49 -4.33 18.53
C GLY A 911 38.33 -3.52 19.12
N ALA A 912 38.05 -2.35 18.56
CA ALA A 912 36.85 -1.58 18.93
C ALA A 912 35.55 -2.35 18.61
N SER A 913 35.49 -3.02 17.46
CA SER A 913 34.35 -3.86 17.07
C SER A 913 34.15 -5.03 18.06
N ALA A 914 35.24 -5.68 18.50
CA ALA A 914 35.20 -6.71 19.53
C ALA A 914 34.68 -6.17 20.88
N PHE A 915 35.06 -4.94 21.26
CA PHE A 915 34.53 -4.29 22.45
C PHE A 915 33.03 -3.97 22.32
N VAL A 916 32.57 -3.50 21.15
CA VAL A 916 31.14 -3.29 20.89
C VAL A 916 30.35 -4.58 21.12
N LYS A 917 30.83 -5.72 20.60
CA LYS A 917 30.20 -7.03 20.84
C LYS A 917 30.09 -7.36 22.34
N LYS A 918 31.18 -7.16 23.11
CA LYS A 918 31.17 -7.36 24.57
C LYS A 918 30.13 -6.49 25.27
N LEU A 919 30.01 -5.23 24.87
CA LEU A 919 29.02 -4.31 25.43
C LEU A 919 27.59 -4.74 25.12
N VAL A 920 27.31 -5.16 23.87
CA VAL A 920 26.00 -5.66 23.45
C VAL A 920 25.63 -6.93 24.21
N ASN A 921 26.55 -7.90 24.32
CA ASN A 921 26.32 -9.14 25.06
C ASN A 921 26.07 -8.89 26.55
N ALA A 922 26.85 -8.00 27.18
CA ALA A 922 26.66 -7.65 28.59
C ALA A 922 25.33 -6.93 28.84
N ALA A 923 24.90 -6.08 27.90
CA ALA A 923 23.61 -5.40 27.96
C ALA A 923 22.44 -6.37 27.85
N TRP A 924 22.56 -7.40 27.01
CA TRP A 924 21.56 -8.44 26.86
C TRP A 924 21.47 -9.35 28.09
N GLN A 925 22.61 -9.84 28.59
CA GLN A 925 22.64 -10.79 29.70
C GLN A 925 22.28 -10.17 31.04
N ASN A 926 22.65 -8.90 31.27
CA ASN A 926 22.50 -8.23 32.56
C ASN A 926 22.03 -6.77 32.40
N PRO A 927 20.86 -6.51 31.78
CA PRO A 927 20.40 -5.16 31.48
C PRO A 927 20.25 -4.31 32.75
N GLY A 928 20.97 -3.19 32.82
CA GLY A 928 21.00 -2.29 33.98
C GLY A 928 21.77 -2.83 35.20
N GLY A 929 22.30 -4.05 35.12
CA GLY A 929 22.92 -4.79 36.22
C GLY A 929 24.34 -4.34 36.56
N VAL A 930 24.85 -4.83 37.69
CA VAL A 930 26.22 -4.55 38.16
C VAL A 930 27.27 -5.06 37.17
N GLU A 931 27.07 -6.25 36.61
CA GLU A 931 28.02 -6.84 35.64
C GLU A 931 28.09 -6.08 34.32
N GLN A 932 26.96 -5.53 33.83
CA GLN A 932 26.97 -4.65 32.66
C GLN A 932 27.78 -3.36 32.95
N LYS A 933 27.56 -2.73 34.10
CA LYS A 933 28.31 -1.52 34.50
C LYS A 933 29.81 -1.78 34.65
N LYS A 934 30.19 -2.93 35.25
CA LYS A 934 31.59 -3.38 35.32
C LYS A 934 32.18 -3.58 33.93
N THR A 935 31.44 -4.20 33.01
CA THR A 935 31.89 -4.43 31.63
C THR A 935 32.08 -3.12 30.89
N ILE A 936 31.13 -2.18 30.98
CA ILE A 936 31.23 -0.84 30.38
C ILE A 936 32.49 -0.12 30.89
N LYS A 937 32.70 -0.12 32.21
CA LYS A 937 33.88 0.50 32.83
C LYS A 937 35.18 -0.16 32.35
N HIS A 938 35.25 -1.48 32.39
CA HIS A 938 36.42 -2.23 31.95
C HIS A 938 36.76 -1.97 30.46
N VAL A 939 35.75 -1.96 29.59
CA VAL A 939 35.92 -1.64 28.16
C VAL A 939 36.44 -0.22 27.98
N PHE A 940 35.87 0.77 28.68
CA PHE A 940 36.32 2.15 28.61
C PHE A 940 37.78 2.31 29.08
N GLU A 941 38.12 1.74 30.23
CA GLU A 941 39.48 1.80 30.78
C GLU A 941 40.49 1.11 29.84
N THR A 942 40.16 -0.07 29.32
CA THR A 942 41.04 -0.81 28.41
C THR A 942 41.21 -0.08 27.08
N MET A 943 40.14 0.50 26.54
CA MET A 943 40.17 1.25 25.29
C MET A 943 41.05 2.50 25.40
N MET A 944 41.16 3.12 26.58
CA MET A 944 41.91 4.36 26.79
C MET A 944 43.39 4.15 27.18
N LEU A 945 43.87 2.90 27.24
CA LEU A 945 45.28 2.61 27.49
C LEU A 945 46.17 3.10 26.32
N PRO A 946 47.44 3.45 26.57
CA PRO A 946 48.40 3.77 25.51
C PRO A 946 48.64 2.59 24.56
N GLY A 947 48.91 2.88 23.29
CA GLY A 947 49.19 1.91 22.23
C GLY A 947 47.94 1.22 21.66
N THR A 948 46.74 1.65 22.04
CA THR A 948 45.47 1.05 21.60
C THR A 948 44.98 1.64 20.27
N GLU A 949 44.02 0.96 19.64
CA GLU A 949 43.35 1.45 18.42
C GLU A 949 42.70 2.84 18.64
N SER A 950 42.27 3.17 19.87
CA SER A 950 41.65 4.47 20.17
C SER A 950 42.66 5.62 20.07
N GLU A 951 43.89 5.44 20.57
CA GLU A 951 44.96 6.43 20.48
C GLU A 951 45.32 6.70 19.01
N ILE A 952 45.45 5.62 18.22
CA ILE A 952 45.74 5.71 16.79
C ILE A 952 44.60 6.43 16.05
N GLY A 953 43.35 6.04 16.30
CA GLY A 953 42.16 6.62 15.67
C GLY A 953 41.99 8.10 16.00
N LEU A 954 42.09 8.47 17.28
CA LEU A 954 42.00 9.86 17.74
C LEU A 954 43.17 10.70 17.21
N GLY A 955 44.38 10.14 17.16
CA GLY A 955 45.55 10.79 16.58
C GLY A 955 45.35 11.11 15.09
N ALA A 956 44.89 10.15 14.30
CA ALA A 956 44.59 10.37 12.89
C ALA A 956 43.48 11.41 12.66
N TRP A 957 42.42 11.37 13.47
CA TRP A 957 41.32 12.33 13.41
C TRP A 957 41.79 13.75 13.75
N ARG A 958 42.59 13.93 14.82
CA ARG A 958 43.19 15.22 15.19
C ARG A 958 44.09 15.78 14.08
N ASN A 959 44.73 14.91 13.31
CA ASN A 959 45.58 15.26 12.17
C ASN A 959 44.79 15.44 10.85
N GLY A 960 43.46 15.47 10.89
CA GLY A 960 42.62 15.72 9.72
C GLY A 960 42.50 14.55 8.74
N LYS A 961 42.93 13.34 9.12
CA LYS A 961 42.77 12.14 8.27
C LYS A 961 41.30 11.68 8.30
N LYS A 962 40.65 11.64 7.14
CA LYS A 962 39.21 11.33 7.01
C LYS A 962 38.82 9.89 7.37
N SER A 963 39.71 8.92 7.16
CA SER A 963 39.49 7.51 7.52
C SER A 963 40.81 6.73 7.60
N ILE A 964 40.81 5.66 8.38
CA ILE A 964 41.89 4.67 8.46
C ILE A 964 41.39 3.38 7.81
N ASP A 965 42.21 2.76 6.96
CA ASP A 965 42.02 1.36 6.57
C ASP A 965 42.75 0.50 7.62
N TRP A 966 41.97 -0.12 8.50
CA TRP A 966 42.47 -0.88 9.64
C TRP A 966 43.06 -2.24 9.24
N ASP A 967 42.64 -2.80 8.11
CA ASP A 967 43.21 -4.04 7.60
C ASP A 967 44.65 -3.81 7.17
N THR A 968 44.87 -2.76 6.36
CA THR A 968 46.20 -2.37 5.89
C THR A 968 47.12 -2.01 7.06
N LEU A 969 46.58 -1.32 8.07
CA LEU A 969 47.34 -0.97 9.27
C LEU A 969 47.76 -2.22 10.07
N ARG A 970 46.89 -3.22 10.21
CA ARG A 970 47.25 -4.48 10.87
C ARG A 970 48.24 -5.30 10.08
N GLU A 971 48.10 -5.38 8.76
CA GLU A 971 49.05 -6.09 7.90
C GLU A 971 50.47 -5.50 8.01
N THR A 972 50.58 -4.18 8.14
CA THR A 972 51.87 -3.50 8.33
C THR A 972 52.46 -3.67 9.73
N GLN A 973 51.62 -3.83 10.77
CA GLN A 973 52.06 -4.12 12.15
C GLN A 973 52.38 -5.62 12.37
N SER A 974 51.80 -6.52 11.58
CA SER A 974 51.96 -7.98 11.72
C SER A 974 53.20 -8.54 11.00
N LYS A 975 53.81 -7.78 10.09
CA LYS A 975 55.10 -8.15 9.48
C LYS A 975 56.21 -7.89 10.49
N PRO A 976 57.09 -8.87 10.81
CA PRO A 976 58.27 -8.59 11.62
C PRO A 976 59.06 -7.48 10.95
N LYS A 977 59.45 -6.45 11.72
CA LYS A 977 60.40 -5.44 11.25
C LYS A 977 61.70 -6.18 10.90
N LEU A 978 62.00 -6.25 9.60
CA LEU A 978 63.32 -6.64 9.09
C LEU A 978 64.35 -5.57 9.43
#